data_AF-A0A1V5E5B3-F1
#
_entry.id   AF-A0A1V5E5B3-F1
#
_cell.length_a   1.000
_cell.length_b   1.000
_cell.length_c   1.000
_cell.angle_alpha   90.00
_cell.angle_beta   90.00
_cell.angle_gamma   90.00
#
_symmetry.space_group_name_H-M   'P 1'
#
loop_
_entity.id
_entity.type
_entity.pdbx_description
1 polymer ?
#
loop_
_entity_poly.entity_id
_entity_poly.type
_entity_poly.pdbx_seq_one_letter_code
_entity_poly.pdbx_strand_id
1 'polypeptide(L)'
;MMSFRSLRLSLRFILPLVVALTLLAYAVVPLVDQLTLRWFVRDMDIRSRLIANTLQDPLAELLRQGNGARINALLLRVIQDERLMALGFCSGNGKLLYRTPNFPESLGCSSDLLQENGTSQVHRLAKGAVHVALYPVEQEGMQTGSLILVHDMSFVERRSADTRKYIIMFFVLLGVVISGITVFVAYLSWRGWMAGVRAMLRGEGILKPFARPAVASEMQPLVGDLRTLLRTLDSERRFADDATITWSPDSLRKLLHSQLAGERIIVVSNREPYIHTKNDGRIEVHRPASGLVTAVEPVMRACSGTWIAHGSGDADRKTVDRHDRVQVPPEQPEYTLRRFWLTREEENGYYFGFANEGLWPLCHIAHVRPIFRSSDWHQYTAINQRVADAVAEEAVSDDPVVLVQDYHFALLPKMIRKTLPKATIITFWHIPWPNPESFGICPWHEELLKGLLGSTILGFHTPFHCKNFLETVDRYLETRIEHESSTVFRDGNLTMVESYPISIQWPSPWQETQPSVHECRNAVRSSLGLAEDHLIGLGVDRQDYTKGILERFRAVENMLKRHPEMAGRFTFIQIAAPTRSVLEDYRAFDDMVRDLATRINERFSTGSWQPICLKAKHHEPEEVNRYYRASDVCMVTSLHDGMNLVAKEFVAARDDEQGVLVLSRFTGAAHELHEALIVNPYHIEQTADALYRALSMPDFEQRERMSSMRNLVRDFNIYRWAGRMLLDAARIRQREKLAMRINHSS
;
A
#
# COMPACT_ATOMS: atom_id res chain seq x y z
N MET A 1 -23.92 -24.16 -48.92
CA MET A 1 -23.63 -25.60 -48.68
C MET A 1 -22.14 -25.77 -48.43
N MET A 2 -21.72 -25.97 -47.18
CA MET A 2 -20.35 -26.38 -46.84
C MET A 2 -20.07 -27.71 -47.55
N SER A 3 -19.13 -27.72 -48.50
CA SER A 3 -18.74 -28.94 -49.21
C SER A 3 -18.27 -30.00 -48.20
N PHE A 4 -18.74 -31.24 -48.36
CA PHE A 4 -18.37 -32.42 -47.56
C PHE A 4 -16.84 -32.62 -47.42
N ARG A 5 -16.02 -32.00 -48.29
CA ARG A 5 -14.55 -31.99 -48.17
C ARG A 5 -14.01 -31.07 -47.07
N SER A 6 -14.67 -29.95 -46.77
CA SER A 6 -14.27 -29.02 -45.69
C SER A 6 -14.45 -29.65 -44.32
N LEU A 7 -15.55 -30.39 -44.12
CA LEU A 7 -15.84 -31.07 -42.85
C LEU A 7 -14.82 -32.18 -42.55
N ARG A 8 -14.41 -32.96 -43.57
CA ARG A 8 -13.41 -34.03 -43.40
C ARG A 8 -12.03 -33.49 -43.01
N LEU A 9 -11.67 -32.28 -43.44
CA LEU A 9 -10.40 -31.65 -43.07
C LEU A 9 -10.43 -31.12 -41.63
N SER A 10 -11.51 -30.46 -41.20
CA SER A 10 -11.62 -29.98 -39.81
C SER A 10 -11.71 -31.12 -38.80
N LEU A 11 -12.38 -32.22 -39.16
CA LEU A 11 -12.47 -33.42 -38.32
C LEU A 11 -11.10 -34.07 -38.05
N ARG A 12 -10.12 -33.94 -38.94
CA ARG A 12 -8.75 -34.46 -38.73
C ARG A 12 -7.99 -33.74 -37.61
N PHE A 13 -8.35 -32.51 -37.27
CA PHE A 13 -7.67 -31.72 -36.23
C PHE A 13 -8.47 -31.68 -34.92
N ILE A 14 -9.80 -31.73 -35.01
CA ILE A 14 -10.67 -31.74 -33.83
C ILE A 14 -10.59 -33.08 -33.09
N LEU A 15 -10.51 -34.21 -33.82
CA LEU A 15 -10.49 -35.54 -33.19
C LEU A 15 -9.24 -35.76 -32.29
N PRO A 16 -7.99 -35.48 -32.74
CA PRO A 16 -6.81 -35.62 -31.88
C PRO A 16 -6.82 -34.63 -30.71
N LEU A 17 -7.35 -33.42 -30.90
CA LEU A 17 -7.48 -32.42 -29.85
C LEU A 17 -8.44 -32.89 -28.74
N VAL A 18 -9.60 -33.42 -29.11
CA VAL A 18 -10.56 -33.98 -28.15
C VAL A 18 -9.93 -35.15 -27.40
N VAL A 19 -9.21 -36.04 -28.09
CA VAL A 19 -8.49 -37.16 -27.44
C VAL A 19 -7.43 -36.64 -26.46
N ALA A 20 -6.62 -35.66 -26.85
CA ALA A 20 -5.57 -35.09 -25.99
C ALA A 20 -6.16 -34.38 -24.75
N LEU A 21 -7.20 -33.56 -24.92
CA LEU A 21 -7.87 -32.88 -23.82
C LEU A 21 -8.58 -33.87 -22.89
N THR A 22 -9.15 -34.95 -23.43
CA THR A 22 -9.77 -36.01 -22.62
C THR A 22 -8.73 -36.77 -21.79
N LEU A 23 -7.59 -37.12 -22.38
CA LEU A 23 -6.48 -37.77 -21.67
C LEU A 23 -5.90 -36.86 -20.58
N LEU A 24 -5.76 -35.56 -20.88
CA LEU A 24 -5.27 -34.59 -19.91
C LEU A 24 -6.25 -34.39 -18.76
N ALA A 25 -7.55 -34.25 -19.05
CA ALA A 25 -8.59 -34.18 -18.02
C ALA A 25 -8.61 -35.45 -17.15
N TYR A 26 -8.45 -36.63 -17.77
CA TYR A 26 -8.39 -37.91 -17.06
C TYR A 26 -7.18 -38.00 -16.10
N ALA A 27 -6.06 -37.36 -16.43
CA ALA A 27 -4.88 -37.31 -15.55
C ALA A 27 -5.00 -36.24 -14.45
N VAL A 28 -5.51 -35.04 -14.78
CA VAL A 28 -5.52 -33.88 -13.88
C VAL A 28 -6.62 -33.97 -12.83
N VAL A 29 -7.83 -34.41 -13.20
CA VAL A 29 -8.97 -34.51 -12.29
C VAL A 29 -8.67 -35.36 -11.04
N PRO A 30 -8.18 -36.61 -11.14
CA PRO A 30 -7.91 -37.43 -9.95
C PRO A 30 -6.76 -36.85 -9.12
N LEU A 31 -5.78 -36.20 -9.74
CA LEU A 31 -4.67 -35.56 -9.02
C LEU A 31 -5.17 -34.40 -8.15
N VAL A 32 -5.99 -33.51 -8.72
CA VAL A 32 -6.54 -32.36 -7.98
C VAL A 32 -7.47 -32.82 -6.87
N ASP A 33 -8.32 -33.83 -7.12
CA ASP A 33 -9.19 -34.40 -6.09
C ASP A 33 -8.38 -34.97 -4.90
N GLN A 34 -7.30 -35.72 -5.19
CA GLN A 34 -6.44 -36.27 -4.14
C GLN A 34 -5.69 -35.20 -3.35
N LEU A 35 -5.16 -34.18 -4.04
CA LEU A 35 -4.47 -33.07 -3.39
C LEU A 35 -5.41 -32.25 -2.51
N THR A 36 -6.62 -31.98 -3.02
CA THR A 36 -7.67 -31.23 -2.29
C THR A 36 -8.06 -31.97 -1.02
N LEU A 37 -8.34 -33.28 -1.12
CA LEU A 37 -8.70 -34.09 0.05
C LEU A 37 -7.57 -34.12 1.09
N ARG A 38 -6.31 -34.35 0.68
CA ARG A 38 -5.16 -34.35 1.59
C ARG A 38 -4.96 -33.02 2.30
N TRP A 39 -5.16 -31.91 1.59
CA TRP A 39 -5.03 -30.58 2.16
C TRP A 39 -6.06 -30.34 3.26
N PHE A 40 -7.34 -30.68 3.01
CA PHE A 40 -8.41 -30.51 4.01
C PHE A 40 -8.23 -31.43 5.22
N VAL A 41 -7.79 -32.68 5.03
CA VAL A 41 -7.48 -33.59 6.15
C VAL A 41 -6.37 -33.00 7.02
N ARG A 42 -5.29 -32.50 6.40
CA ARG A 42 -4.18 -31.87 7.13
C ARG A 42 -4.60 -30.59 7.88
N ASP A 43 -5.47 -29.77 7.28
CA ASP A 43 -6.02 -28.58 7.97
C ASP A 43 -6.84 -29.01 9.20
N MET A 44 -7.67 -30.05 9.08
CA MET A 44 -8.46 -30.58 10.20
C MET A 44 -7.57 -31.21 11.28
N ASP A 45 -6.46 -31.85 10.93
CA ASP A 45 -5.51 -32.39 11.92
C ASP A 45 -4.88 -31.30 12.78
N ILE A 46 -4.48 -30.19 12.15
CA ILE A 46 -3.87 -29.05 12.86
C ILE A 46 -4.87 -28.43 13.83
N ARG A 47 -6.11 -28.22 13.38
CA ARG A 47 -7.19 -27.67 14.23
C ARG A 47 -7.55 -28.62 15.37
N SER A 48 -7.69 -29.91 15.08
CA SER A 48 -8.00 -30.92 16.09
C SER A 48 -6.95 -30.97 17.19
N ARG A 49 -5.67 -30.85 16.81
CA ARG A 49 -4.54 -30.82 17.76
C ARG A 49 -4.59 -29.57 18.64
N LEU A 50 -4.92 -28.41 18.08
CA LEU A 50 -5.03 -27.17 18.82
C LEU A 50 -6.19 -27.22 19.84
N ILE A 51 -7.35 -27.76 19.44
CA ILE A 51 -8.50 -27.96 20.33
C ILE A 51 -8.14 -28.95 21.44
N ALA A 52 -7.49 -30.07 21.11
CA ALA A 52 -7.07 -31.06 22.09
C ALA A 52 -6.09 -30.48 23.12
N ASN A 53 -5.05 -29.78 22.67
CA ASN A 53 -4.06 -29.13 23.55
C ASN A 53 -4.72 -28.09 24.47
N THR A 54 -5.68 -27.32 23.94
CA THR A 54 -6.39 -26.29 24.73
C THR A 54 -7.31 -26.92 25.78
N LEU A 55 -7.87 -28.09 25.49
CA LEU A 55 -8.77 -28.80 26.41
C LEU A 55 -8.05 -29.71 27.39
N GLN A 56 -6.79 -30.04 27.17
CA GLN A 56 -6.05 -31.00 27.98
C GLN A 56 -6.08 -30.65 29.47
N ASP A 57 -5.61 -29.45 29.84
CA ASP A 57 -5.51 -29.06 31.26
C ASP A 57 -6.89 -28.85 31.92
N PRO A 58 -7.85 -28.13 31.31
CA PRO A 58 -9.18 -27.97 31.89
C PRO A 58 -9.94 -29.31 32.03
N LEU A 59 -9.78 -30.22 31.07
CA LEU A 59 -10.43 -31.51 31.10
C LEU A 59 -9.80 -32.44 32.14
N ALA A 60 -8.46 -32.47 32.25
CA ALA A 60 -7.76 -33.25 33.26
C ALA A 60 -8.16 -32.83 34.68
N GLU A 61 -8.26 -31.52 34.94
CA GLU A 61 -8.69 -31.00 36.23
C GLU A 61 -10.15 -31.35 36.56
N LEU A 62 -11.05 -31.26 35.58
CA LEU A 62 -12.46 -31.62 35.79
C LEU A 62 -12.67 -33.13 35.97
N LEU A 63 -11.86 -33.95 35.30
CA LEU A 63 -11.84 -35.41 35.48
C LEU A 63 -11.40 -35.77 36.90
N ARG A 64 -10.40 -35.06 37.45
CA ARG A 64 -9.96 -35.23 38.85
C ARG A 64 -11.06 -34.93 39.86
N GLN A 65 -11.88 -33.91 39.59
CA GLN A 65 -12.98 -33.52 40.47
C GLN A 65 -14.22 -34.44 40.36
N GLY A 66 -14.26 -35.37 39.40
CA GLY A 66 -15.39 -36.28 39.20
C GLY A 66 -16.70 -35.61 38.81
N ASN A 67 -16.68 -34.36 38.35
CA ASN A 67 -17.89 -33.56 38.09
C ASN A 67 -18.36 -33.71 36.65
N GLY A 68 -19.10 -34.79 36.37
CA GLY A 68 -19.60 -35.10 35.03
C GLY A 68 -20.48 -34.00 34.39
N ALA A 69 -21.19 -33.21 35.19
CA ALA A 69 -22.02 -32.11 34.68
C ALA A 69 -21.16 -30.98 34.09
N ARG A 70 -20.05 -30.62 34.75
CA ARG A 70 -19.11 -29.60 34.25
C ARG A 70 -18.31 -30.09 33.05
N ILE A 71 -17.95 -31.37 33.01
CA ILE A 71 -17.28 -31.98 31.85
C ILE A 71 -18.18 -31.90 30.61
N ASN A 72 -19.44 -32.32 30.72
CA ASN A 72 -20.38 -32.23 29.60
C ASN A 72 -20.62 -30.77 29.16
N ALA A 73 -20.68 -29.82 30.10
CA ALA A 73 -20.80 -28.40 29.78
C ALA A 73 -19.56 -27.85 29.04
N LEU A 74 -18.35 -28.27 29.43
CA LEU A 74 -17.11 -27.92 28.74
C LEU A 74 -17.13 -28.45 27.30
N LEU A 75 -17.44 -29.75 27.11
CA LEU A 75 -17.49 -30.34 25.77
C LEU A 75 -18.58 -29.70 24.89
N LEU A 76 -19.73 -29.34 25.45
CA LEU A 76 -20.80 -28.63 24.73
C LEU A 76 -20.39 -27.22 24.28
N ARG A 77 -19.61 -26.49 25.09
CA ARG A 77 -19.14 -25.14 24.74
C ARG A 77 -18.19 -25.16 23.54
N VAL A 78 -17.36 -26.21 23.42
CA VAL A 78 -16.37 -26.33 22.35
C VAL A 78 -17.03 -26.62 21.00
N ILE A 79 -18.19 -27.29 20.97
CA ILE A 79 -18.95 -27.60 19.75
C ILE A 79 -19.71 -26.38 19.20
N GLN A 80 -19.59 -25.20 19.81
CA GLN A 80 -20.13 -23.97 19.21
C GLN A 80 -19.35 -23.51 17.97
N ASP A 81 -18.19 -24.11 17.67
CA ASP A 81 -17.49 -23.95 16.40
C ASP A 81 -18.25 -24.67 15.26
N GLU A 82 -18.49 -23.98 14.14
CA GLU A 82 -19.28 -24.48 13.00
C GLU A 82 -18.77 -25.79 12.37
N ARG A 83 -17.54 -26.22 12.66
CA ARG A 83 -16.90 -27.39 11.98
C ARG A 83 -16.68 -28.62 12.86
N LEU A 84 -16.76 -28.47 14.19
CA LEU A 84 -16.61 -29.59 15.12
C LEU A 84 -17.98 -30.22 15.37
N MET A 85 -18.22 -31.40 14.81
CA MET A 85 -19.53 -32.04 14.88
C MET A 85 -19.80 -32.65 16.26
N ALA A 86 -18.79 -33.30 16.84
CA ALA A 86 -18.94 -33.99 18.13
C ALA A 86 -17.61 -34.17 18.88
N LEU A 87 -17.73 -34.34 20.19
CA LEU A 87 -16.65 -34.68 21.11
C LEU A 87 -17.04 -35.89 21.96
N GLY A 88 -16.06 -36.75 22.24
CA GLY A 88 -16.19 -37.87 23.14
C GLY A 88 -14.93 -38.06 23.98
N PHE A 89 -15.09 -38.54 25.21
CA PHE A 89 -13.97 -38.90 26.08
C PHE A 89 -14.04 -40.38 26.46
N CYS A 90 -12.96 -41.10 26.16
CA CYS A 90 -12.77 -42.50 26.47
C CYS A 90 -11.90 -42.67 27.71
N SER A 91 -12.28 -43.57 28.62
CA SER A 91 -11.40 -44.00 29.72
C SER A 91 -10.23 -44.83 29.20
N GLY A 92 -9.18 -44.97 30.02
CA GLY A 92 -8.06 -45.90 29.74
C GLY A 92 -8.46 -47.36 29.50
N ASN A 93 -9.67 -47.76 29.92
CA ASN A 93 -10.23 -49.10 29.68
C ASN A 93 -11.06 -49.19 28.38
N GLY A 94 -10.99 -48.18 27.50
CA GLY A 94 -11.72 -48.18 26.23
C GLY A 94 -13.23 -48.02 26.37
N LYS A 95 -13.73 -47.41 27.45
CA LYS A 95 -15.16 -47.12 27.64
C LYS A 95 -15.44 -45.64 27.40
N LEU A 96 -16.42 -45.33 26.55
CA LEU A 96 -16.89 -43.96 26.33
C LEU A 96 -17.61 -43.48 27.59
N LEU A 97 -17.06 -42.47 28.28
CA LEU A 97 -17.60 -41.96 29.54
C LEU A 97 -18.43 -40.69 29.35
N TYR A 98 -17.94 -39.77 28.53
CA TYR A 98 -18.58 -38.49 28.25
C TYR A 98 -18.70 -38.30 26.75
N ARG A 99 -19.84 -37.77 26.30
CA ARG A 99 -20.10 -37.51 24.89
C ARG A 99 -21.05 -36.36 24.72
N THR A 100 -20.90 -35.66 23.62
CA THR A 100 -21.81 -34.58 23.24
C THR A 100 -23.02 -35.15 22.48
N PRO A 101 -24.16 -34.42 22.43
CA PRO A 101 -25.42 -34.95 21.88
C PRO A 101 -25.32 -35.48 20.43
N ASN A 102 -24.46 -34.87 19.61
CA ASN A 102 -24.29 -35.22 18.20
C ASN A 102 -23.22 -36.30 17.95
N PHE A 103 -22.69 -36.94 19.01
CA PHE A 103 -21.66 -37.98 18.87
C PHE A 103 -22.23 -39.24 18.18
N PRO A 104 -21.67 -39.68 17.03
CA PRO A 104 -22.21 -40.82 16.29
C PRO A 104 -22.13 -42.13 17.09
N GLU A 105 -23.23 -42.87 17.16
CA GLU A 105 -23.28 -44.15 17.89
C GLU A 105 -22.43 -45.27 17.26
N SER A 106 -22.13 -45.14 15.97
CA SER A 106 -21.23 -46.05 15.25
C SER A 106 -19.75 -45.82 15.55
N LEU A 107 -19.40 -44.72 16.22
CA LEU A 107 -18.04 -44.46 16.69
C LEU A 107 -17.95 -44.89 18.16
N GLY A 108 -17.10 -45.88 18.44
CA GLY A 108 -16.82 -46.36 19.79
C GLY A 108 -15.39 -46.05 20.22
N CYS A 109 -15.05 -46.40 21.46
CA CYS A 109 -13.66 -46.36 21.97
C CYS A 109 -12.93 -47.70 21.72
N SER A 110 -13.23 -48.39 20.61
CA SER A 110 -12.68 -49.71 20.29
C SER A 110 -11.17 -49.65 20.03
N SER A 111 -10.46 -50.73 20.36
CA SER A 111 -8.99 -50.86 20.31
C SER A 111 -8.36 -50.54 18.96
N ASP A 112 -9.09 -50.75 17.85
CA ASP A 112 -8.59 -50.47 16.49
C ASP A 112 -8.42 -48.97 16.21
N LEU A 113 -9.14 -48.10 16.93
CA LEU A 113 -8.99 -46.64 16.86
C LEU A 113 -7.88 -46.13 17.81
N LEU A 114 -7.48 -46.93 18.80
CA LEU A 114 -6.56 -46.54 19.87
C LEU A 114 -5.13 -47.07 19.67
N GLN A 115 -4.89 -47.92 18.68
CA GLN A 115 -3.60 -48.61 18.49
C GLN A 115 -2.54 -47.82 17.71
N GLU A 116 -2.90 -46.73 17.04
CA GLU A 116 -1.94 -45.87 16.35
C GLU A 116 -1.87 -44.49 17.02
N ASN A 117 -0.77 -44.26 17.75
CA ASN A 117 -0.49 -42.99 18.42
C ASN A 117 -0.61 -41.80 17.44
N GLY A 118 -1.73 -41.08 17.54
CA GLY A 118 -1.95 -39.79 16.88
C GLY A 118 -2.34 -39.84 15.40
N THR A 119 -2.89 -40.95 14.89
CA THR A 119 -3.40 -40.98 13.51
C THR A 119 -4.86 -40.55 13.45
N SER A 120 -5.07 -39.46 12.71
CA SER A 120 -6.37 -39.01 12.27
C SER A 120 -6.83 -39.83 11.06
N GLN A 121 -8.10 -40.23 11.04
CA GLN A 121 -8.64 -41.02 9.93
C GLN A 121 -9.99 -40.47 9.44
N VAL A 122 -10.23 -40.67 8.14
CA VAL A 122 -11.50 -40.34 7.50
C VAL A 122 -12.41 -41.57 7.51
N HIS A 123 -13.52 -41.49 8.22
CA HIS A 123 -14.54 -42.53 8.28
C HIS A 123 -15.78 -42.13 7.49
N ARG A 124 -16.39 -43.07 6.77
CA ARG A 124 -17.67 -42.84 6.10
C ARG A 124 -18.82 -43.33 6.98
N LEU A 125 -19.67 -42.41 7.40
CA LEU A 125 -20.90 -42.70 8.15
C LEU A 125 -22.11 -42.60 7.22
N ALA A 126 -23.27 -43.10 7.69
CA ALA A 126 -24.53 -43.02 6.94
C ALA A 126 -24.98 -41.57 6.60
N LYS A 127 -24.48 -40.57 7.35
CA LYS A 127 -24.77 -39.14 7.15
C LYS A 127 -23.69 -38.38 6.36
N GLY A 128 -22.58 -39.02 5.99
CA GLY A 128 -21.46 -38.38 5.29
C GLY A 128 -20.09 -38.84 5.79
N ALA A 129 -19.02 -38.42 5.10
CA ALA A 129 -17.66 -38.61 5.60
C ALA A 129 -17.40 -37.71 6.81
N VAL A 130 -16.68 -38.24 7.80
CA VAL A 130 -16.24 -37.54 8.99
C VAL A 130 -14.77 -37.77 9.21
N HIS A 131 -14.10 -36.77 9.75
CA HIS A 131 -12.71 -36.86 10.18
C HIS A 131 -12.69 -37.10 11.68
N VAL A 132 -12.03 -38.17 12.11
CA VAL A 132 -11.93 -38.57 13.50
C VAL A 132 -10.48 -38.46 13.92
N ALA A 133 -10.22 -37.69 14.98
CA ALA A 133 -8.89 -37.52 15.54
C ALA A 133 -8.91 -37.90 17.03
N LEU A 134 -7.91 -38.68 17.44
CA LEU A 134 -7.75 -39.13 18.83
C LEU A 134 -6.50 -38.48 19.44
N TYR A 135 -6.68 -37.91 20.63
CA TYR A 135 -5.59 -37.32 21.40
C TYR A 135 -5.58 -37.90 22.82
N PRO A 136 -4.43 -38.42 23.29
CA PRO A 136 -4.31 -38.89 24.66
C PRO A 136 -4.46 -37.71 25.64
N VAL A 137 -5.11 -37.96 26.77
CA VAL A 137 -5.20 -37.01 27.88
C VAL A 137 -4.35 -37.55 29.02
N GLU A 138 -3.25 -36.84 29.29
CA GLU A 138 -2.28 -37.19 30.31
C GLU A 138 -2.50 -36.38 31.59
N GLN A 139 -2.29 -37.04 32.73
CA GLN A 139 -2.30 -36.43 34.06
C GLN A 139 -1.01 -36.84 34.78
N GLU A 140 -0.17 -35.87 35.15
CA GLU A 140 1.12 -36.12 35.83
C GLU A 140 2.02 -37.17 35.13
N GLY A 141 1.93 -37.26 33.79
CA GLY A 141 2.68 -38.24 32.98
C GLY A 141 2.02 -39.63 32.86
N MET A 142 0.83 -39.85 33.42
CA MET A 142 0.02 -41.05 33.23
C MET A 142 -1.20 -40.79 32.33
N GLN A 143 -1.36 -41.60 31.28
CA GLN A 143 -2.49 -41.50 30.35
C GLN A 143 -3.79 -41.94 31.05
N THR A 144 -4.69 -41.00 31.29
CA THR A 144 -5.96 -41.25 32.01
C THR A 144 -7.09 -41.64 31.06
N GLY A 145 -6.99 -41.24 29.79
CA GLY A 145 -7.96 -41.53 28.74
C GLY A 145 -7.57 -40.92 27.41
N SER A 146 -8.52 -40.89 26.47
CA SER A 146 -8.35 -40.26 25.16
C SER A 146 -9.55 -39.42 24.78
N LEU A 147 -9.29 -38.23 24.22
CA LEU A 147 -10.27 -37.33 23.66
C LEU A 147 -10.46 -37.65 22.17
N ILE A 148 -11.70 -37.89 21.77
CA ILE A 148 -12.13 -38.10 20.39
C ILE A 148 -12.77 -36.81 19.88
N LEU A 149 -12.21 -36.26 18.80
CA LEU A 149 -12.78 -35.15 18.05
C LEU A 149 -13.34 -35.67 16.73
N VAL A 150 -14.57 -35.28 16.40
CA VAL A 150 -15.24 -35.65 15.15
C VAL A 150 -15.61 -34.40 14.38
N HIS A 151 -15.04 -34.23 13.19
CA HIS A 151 -15.31 -33.13 12.27
C HIS A 151 -16.15 -33.60 11.08
N ASP A 152 -17.08 -32.77 10.61
CA ASP A 152 -17.88 -33.06 9.42
C ASP A 152 -17.06 -32.81 8.14
N MET A 153 -16.98 -33.80 7.25
CA MET A 153 -16.34 -33.67 5.93
C MET A 153 -17.34 -33.54 4.77
N SER A 154 -18.65 -33.47 5.04
CA SER A 154 -19.69 -33.33 4.00
C SER A 154 -19.46 -32.11 3.10
N PHE A 155 -18.87 -31.05 3.64
CA PHE A 155 -18.47 -29.85 2.92
C PHE A 155 -17.29 -30.09 1.95
N VAL A 156 -16.32 -30.91 2.36
CA VAL A 156 -15.13 -31.24 1.55
C VAL A 156 -15.54 -32.09 0.36
N GLU A 157 -16.44 -33.05 0.56
CA GLU A 157 -16.98 -33.87 -0.53
C GLU A 157 -17.78 -33.02 -1.53
N ARG A 158 -18.61 -32.07 -1.06
CA ARG A 158 -19.32 -31.11 -1.92
C ARG A 158 -18.36 -30.24 -2.73
N ARG A 159 -17.33 -29.68 -2.10
CA ARG A 159 -16.33 -28.86 -2.79
C ARG A 159 -15.45 -29.64 -3.77
N SER A 160 -15.07 -30.88 -3.46
CA SER A 160 -14.33 -31.73 -4.41
C SER A 160 -15.21 -32.07 -5.62
N ALA A 161 -16.49 -32.39 -5.42
CA ALA A 161 -17.42 -32.64 -6.52
C ALA A 161 -17.61 -31.41 -7.42
N ASP A 162 -17.74 -30.22 -6.83
CA ASP A 162 -17.82 -28.95 -7.57
C ASP A 162 -16.52 -28.67 -8.34
N THR A 163 -15.37 -28.83 -7.68
CA THR A 163 -14.05 -28.63 -8.30
C THR A 163 -13.86 -29.55 -9.51
N ARG A 164 -14.22 -30.83 -9.38
CA ARG A 164 -14.23 -31.80 -10.48
C ARG A 164 -15.11 -31.31 -11.63
N LYS A 165 -16.33 -30.86 -11.33
CA LYS A 165 -17.27 -30.34 -12.34
C LYS A 165 -16.70 -29.12 -13.05
N TYR A 166 -16.10 -28.17 -12.33
CA TYR A 166 -15.49 -26.97 -12.91
C TYR A 166 -14.30 -27.31 -13.81
N ILE A 167 -13.42 -28.22 -13.39
CA ILE A 167 -12.27 -28.65 -14.20
C ILE A 167 -12.74 -29.33 -15.50
N ILE A 168 -13.76 -30.19 -15.43
CA ILE A 168 -14.35 -30.82 -16.63
C ILE A 168 -14.94 -29.75 -17.55
N MET A 169 -15.74 -28.81 -17.03
CA MET A 169 -16.30 -27.71 -17.81
C MET A 169 -15.22 -26.83 -18.45
N PHE A 170 -14.12 -26.59 -17.75
CA PHE A 170 -12.96 -25.85 -18.26
C PHE A 170 -12.33 -26.54 -19.47
N PHE A 171 -12.06 -27.86 -19.40
CA PHE A 171 -11.49 -28.60 -20.52
C PHE A 171 -12.45 -28.67 -21.73
N VAL A 172 -13.76 -28.77 -21.47
CA VAL A 172 -14.79 -28.71 -22.53
C VAL A 172 -14.77 -27.35 -23.22
N LEU A 173 -14.79 -26.26 -22.45
CA LEU A 173 -14.76 -24.89 -22.99
C LEU A 173 -13.48 -24.63 -23.78
N LEU A 174 -12.33 -25.05 -23.24
CA LEU A 174 -11.03 -24.93 -23.88
C LEU A 174 -11.01 -25.68 -25.23
N GLY A 175 -11.59 -26.87 -25.28
CA GLY A 175 -11.74 -27.64 -26.53
C GLY A 175 -12.61 -26.93 -27.57
N VAL A 176 -13.71 -26.31 -27.16
CA VAL A 176 -14.59 -25.53 -28.05
C VAL A 176 -13.85 -24.32 -28.61
N VAL A 177 -13.14 -23.57 -27.77
CA VAL A 177 -12.39 -22.37 -28.17
C VAL A 177 -11.28 -22.74 -29.15
N ILE A 178 -10.44 -23.73 -28.82
CA ILE A 178 -9.34 -24.16 -29.70
C ILE A 178 -9.88 -24.70 -31.02
N SER A 179 -10.99 -25.46 -31.01
CA SER A 179 -11.64 -25.93 -32.23
C SER A 179 -12.14 -24.77 -33.09
N GLY A 180 -12.76 -23.76 -32.47
CA GLY A 180 -13.21 -22.54 -33.15
C GLY A 180 -12.07 -21.77 -33.81
N ILE A 181 -10.96 -21.57 -33.08
CA ILE A 181 -9.74 -20.93 -33.61
C ILE A 181 -9.16 -21.75 -34.77
N THR A 182 -9.08 -23.07 -34.63
CA THR A 182 -8.54 -23.96 -35.66
C THR A 182 -9.36 -23.90 -36.96
N VAL A 183 -10.69 -23.90 -36.85
CA VAL A 183 -11.60 -23.74 -37.99
C VAL A 183 -11.45 -22.36 -38.62
N PHE A 184 -11.34 -21.30 -37.80
CA PHE A 184 -11.16 -19.93 -38.27
C PHE A 184 -9.83 -19.74 -39.01
N VAL A 185 -8.73 -20.29 -38.49
CA VAL A 185 -7.42 -20.28 -39.15
C VAL A 185 -7.44 -21.07 -40.45
N ALA A 186 -8.07 -22.25 -40.47
CA ALA A 186 -8.25 -23.04 -41.69
C ALA A 186 -9.08 -22.29 -42.75
N TYR A 187 -10.13 -21.56 -42.31
CA TYR A 187 -10.95 -20.72 -43.17
C TYR A 187 -10.15 -19.55 -43.78
N LEU A 188 -9.32 -18.87 -42.97
CA LEU A 188 -8.46 -17.78 -43.42
C LEU A 188 -7.35 -18.25 -44.37
N SER A 189 -6.74 -19.41 -44.11
CA SER A 189 -5.67 -19.94 -44.97
C SER A 189 -6.21 -20.32 -46.36
N TRP A 190 -7.43 -20.86 -46.44
CA TRP A 190 -8.11 -21.11 -47.71
C TRP A 190 -8.36 -19.83 -48.51
N ARG A 191 -8.72 -18.75 -47.80
CA ARG A 191 -8.95 -17.42 -48.39
C ARG A 191 -7.65 -16.76 -48.87
N GLY A 192 -6.58 -16.89 -48.10
CA GLY A 192 -5.24 -16.40 -48.44
C GLY A 192 -4.62 -17.15 -49.63
N TRP A 193 -4.82 -18.47 -49.72
CA TRP A 193 -4.32 -19.28 -50.82
C TRP A 193 -5.03 -18.97 -52.15
N MET A 194 -6.35 -18.76 -52.12
CA MET A 194 -7.13 -18.31 -53.28
C MET A 194 -6.71 -16.90 -53.78
N ALA A 195 -6.24 -16.03 -52.89
CA ALA A 195 -5.70 -14.72 -53.26
C ALA A 195 -4.30 -14.84 -53.91
N GLY A 196 -3.44 -15.72 -53.37
CA GLY A 196 -2.11 -16.00 -53.93
C GLY A 196 -2.16 -16.64 -55.32
N VAL A 197 -3.06 -17.60 -55.55
CA VAL A 197 -3.26 -18.24 -56.87
C VAL A 197 -3.78 -17.23 -57.90
N ARG A 198 -4.61 -16.27 -57.48
CA ARG A 198 -5.15 -15.22 -58.36
C ARG A 198 -4.11 -14.13 -58.70
N ALA A 199 -3.13 -13.90 -57.83
CA ALA A 199 -1.99 -13.04 -58.09
C ALA A 199 -0.96 -13.71 -59.03
N MET A 200 -0.75 -15.02 -58.87
CA MET A 200 0.17 -15.79 -59.71
C MET A 200 -0.30 -15.93 -61.17
N LEU A 201 -1.63 -15.95 -61.40
CA LEU A 201 -2.23 -15.91 -62.74
C LEU A 201 -2.17 -14.53 -63.44
N ARG A 202 -1.75 -13.47 -62.74
CA ARG A 202 -1.59 -12.11 -63.28
C ARG A 202 -0.13 -11.71 -63.57
N GLY A 203 0.83 -12.61 -63.36
CA GLY A 203 2.19 -12.42 -63.87
C GLY A 203 3.05 -11.37 -63.16
N GLU A 204 2.78 -11.04 -61.89
CA GLU A 204 3.68 -10.18 -61.10
C GLU A 204 4.60 -11.03 -60.23
N GLY A 205 5.89 -10.98 -60.55
CA GLY A 205 6.95 -11.75 -59.92
C GLY A 205 7.32 -11.27 -58.51
N ILE A 206 7.87 -12.24 -57.77
CA ILE A 206 8.45 -12.18 -56.43
C ILE A 206 9.54 -11.11 -56.38
N LEU A 207 9.30 -9.96 -55.73
CA LEU A 207 10.33 -9.07 -55.14
C LEU A 207 9.67 -7.89 -54.40
N LYS A 208 9.37 -8.08 -53.10
CA LYS A 208 9.36 -7.04 -52.05
C LYS A 208 9.42 -7.73 -50.69
N PRO A 209 10.32 -7.35 -49.77
CA PRO A 209 10.41 -7.98 -48.46
C PRO A 209 9.17 -7.63 -47.63
N PHE A 210 8.74 -8.60 -46.83
CA PHE A 210 7.62 -8.56 -45.89
C PHE A 210 7.48 -7.20 -45.18
N ALA A 211 6.53 -6.38 -45.64
CA ALA A 211 5.93 -5.36 -44.80
C ALA A 211 5.13 -6.09 -43.70
N ARG A 212 5.47 -5.80 -42.44
CA ARG A 212 4.74 -6.28 -41.26
C ARG A 212 3.24 -5.99 -41.47
N PRO A 213 2.33 -6.96 -41.31
CA PRO A 213 0.92 -6.63 -41.25
C PRO A 213 0.70 -5.77 -40.01
N ALA A 214 0.00 -4.67 -40.18
CA ALA A 214 -0.53 -3.85 -39.10
C ALA A 214 -1.26 -4.79 -38.13
N VAL A 215 -0.65 -5.05 -36.98
CA VAL A 215 -1.30 -5.74 -35.88
C VAL A 215 -2.45 -4.86 -35.45
N ALA A 216 -3.64 -5.44 -35.53
CA ALA A 216 -4.91 -4.80 -35.27
C ALA A 216 -4.90 -4.02 -33.95
N SER A 217 -5.46 -2.82 -34.04
CA SER A 217 -5.82 -1.89 -32.95
C SER A 217 -6.70 -2.52 -31.85
N GLU A 218 -7.08 -3.80 -31.95
CA GLU A 218 -8.01 -4.47 -31.03
C GLU A 218 -7.31 -5.27 -29.91
N MET A 219 -6.00 -5.55 -30.02
CA MET A 219 -5.25 -6.31 -29.00
C MET A 219 -4.36 -5.45 -28.09
N GLN A 220 -4.31 -4.13 -28.27
CA GLN A 220 -3.61 -3.23 -27.37
C GLN A 220 -4.04 -3.32 -25.89
N PRO A 221 -5.34 -3.44 -25.54
CA PRO A 221 -5.73 -3.55 -24.13
C PRO A 221 -5.18 -4.84 -23.49
N LEU A 222 -5.22 -5.97 -24.20
CA LEU A 222 -4.72 -7.27 -23.72
C LEU A 222 -3.19 -7.29 -23.56
N VAL A 223 -2.44 -6.61 -24.43
CA VAL A 223 -0.98 -6.48 -24.27
C VAL A 223 -0.63 -5.53 -23.12
N GLY A 224 -1.43 -4.48 -22.90
CA GLY A 224 -1.31 -3.60 -21.73
C GLY A 224 -1.55 -4.34 -20.42
N ASP A 225 -2.60 -5.16 -20.37
CA ASP A 225 -2.96 -5.96 -19.19
C ASP A 225 -1.93 -7.06 -18.90
N LEU A 226 -1.41 -7.72 -19.94
CA LEU A 226 -0.33 -8.70 -19.81
C LEU A 226 0.97 -8.07 -19.31
N ARG A 227 1.34 -6.88 -19.82
CA ARG A 227 2.50 -6.12 -19.31
C ARG A 227 2.30 -5.66 -17.87
N THR A 228 1.07 -5.29 -17.50
CA THR A 228 0.72 -4.92 -16.12
C THR A 228 0.87 -6.14 -15.20
N LEU A 229 0.37 -7.30 -15.62
CA LEU A 229 0.55 -8.58 -14.90
C LEU A 229 2.01 -8.97 -14.75
N LEU A 230 2.82 -8.86 -15.81
CA LEU A 230 4.25 -9.15 -15.75
C LEU A 230 4.99 -8.20 -14.80
N ARG A 231 4.62 -6.91 -14.77
CA ARG A 231 5.16 -5.95 -13.79
C ARG A 231 4.74 -6.28 -12.36
N THR A 232 3.49 -6.67 -12.15
CA THR A 232 3.03 -7.13 -10.82
C THR A 232 3.82 -8.35 -10.38
N LEU A 233 4.03 -9.33 -11.26
CA LEU A 233 4.84 -10.53 -10.98
C LEU A 233 6.32 -10.22 -10.72
N ASP A 234 6.93 -9.29 -11.46
CA ASP A 234 8.31 -8.85 -11.20
C ASP A 234 8.41 -8.06 -9.88
N SER A 235 7.38 -7.30 -9.53
CA SER A 235 7.28 -6.65 -8.22
C SER A 235 7.19 -7.69 -7.10
N GLU A 236 6.35 -8.71 -7.24
CA GLU A 236 6.21 -9.84 -6.30
C GLU A 236 7.51 -10.65 -6.17
N ARG A 237 8.26 -10.82 -7.27
CA ARG A 237 9.57 -11.49 -7.24
C ARG A 237 10.63 -10.65 -6.52
N ARG A 238 10.68 -9.33 -6.75
CA ARG A 238 11.55 -8.42 -5.99
C ARG A 238 11.14 -8.35 -4.51
N PHE A 239 9.85 -8.50 -4.20
CA PHE A 239 9.32 -8.63 -2.85
C PHE A 239 9.91 -9.84 -2.11
N ALA A 240 10.09 -10.97 -2.80
CA ALA A 240 10.69 -12.17 -2.21
C ALA A 240 12.17 -12.00 -1.86
N ASP A 241 12.93 -11.28 -2.70
CA ASP A 241 14.34 -10.94 -2.43
C ASP A 241 14.45 -9.92 -1.27
N ASP A 242 13.55 -8.92 -1.22
CA ASP A 242 13.49 -7.87 -0.19
C ASP A 242 13.03 -8.39 1.19
N ALA A 243 12.22 -9.46 1.24
CA ALA A 243 11.64 -10.00 2.47
C ALA A 243 12.68 -10.59 3.45
N THR A 244 13.93 -10.78 3.00
CA THR A 244 15.03 -11.30 3.83
C THR A 244 15.72 -10.22 4.67
N ILE A 245 15.51 -8.93 4.38
CA ILE A 245 16.17 -7.82 5.06
C ILE A 245 15.19 -7.13 6.02
N THR A 246 15.51 -7.15 7.32
CA THR A 246 14.84 -6.28 8.29
C THR A 246 15.37 -4.86 8.14
N TRP A 247 14.57 -3.97 7.56
CA TRP A 247 14.96 -2.58 7.29
C TRP A 247 14.95 -1.71 8.56
N SER A 248 16.12 -1.21 8.92
CA SER A 248 16.40 -0.35 10.08
C SER A 248 17.42 0.75 9.70
N PRO A 249 17.69 1.73 10.58
CA PRO A 249 18.77 2.71 10.37
C PRO A 249 20.12 2.04 10.07
N ASP A 250 20.45 0.96 10.79
CA ASP A 250 21.75 0.29 10.66
C ASP A 250 21.88 -0.49 9.37
N SER A 251 20.81 -1.15 8.91
CA SER A 251 20.82 -1.84 7.62
C SER A 251 20.99 -0.84 6.46
N LEU A 252 20.34 0.32 6.57
CA LEU A 252 20.46 1.39 5.58
C LEU A 252 21.88 1.97 5.55
N ARG A 253 22.48 2.21 6.72
CA ARG A 253 23.87 2.66 6.83
C ARG A 253 24.86 1.65 6.25
N LYS A 254 24.69 0.36 6.56
CA LYS A 254 25.50 -0.74 6.00
C LYS A 254 25.39 -0.80 4.47
N LEU A 255 24.20 -0.56 3.94
CA LEU A 255 23.94 -0.54 2.50
C LEU A 255 24.74 0.55 1.79
N LEU A 256 24.76 1.76 2.35
CA LEU A 256 25.54 2.87 1.80
C LEU A 256 27.04 2.59 1.81
N HIS A 257 27.57 2.09 2.93
CA HIS A 257 28.99 1.76 3.03
C HIS A 257 29.41 0.65 2.06
N SER A 258 28.56 -0.37 1.88
CA SER A 258 28.90 -1.53 1.04
C SER A 258 28.70 -1.28 -0.46
N GLN A 259 27.62 -0.61 -0.86
CA GLN A 259 27.21 -0.49 -2.27
C GLN A 259 27.58 0.84 -2.91
N LEU A 260 27.72 1.90 -2.10
CA LEU A 260 27.95 3.29 -2.56
C LEU A 260 29.21 3.89 -1.91
N ALA A 261 30.16 3.04 -1.53
CA ALA A 261 31.48 3.40 -1.00
C ALA A 261 31.48 4.37 0.21
N GLY A 262 30.37 4.43 0.96
CA GLY A 262 30.23 5.34 2.10
C GLY A 262 30.10 6.82 1.71
N GLU A 263 29.67 7.10 0.48
CA GLU A 263 29.40 8.47 0.04
C GLU A 263 28.35 9.16 0.90
N ARG A 264 28.59 10.44 1.19
CA ARG A 264 27.61 11.29 1.89
C ARG A 264 26.47 11.61 0.93
N ILE A 265 25.25 11.42 1.38
CA ILE A 265 24.06 11.75 0.59
C ILE A 265 23.83 13.26 0.64
N ILE A 266 23.47 13.84 -0.50
CA ILE A 266 22.92 15.19 -0.56
C ILE A 266 21.41 15.07 -0.78
N VAL A 267 20.60 15.51 0.19
CA VAL A 267 19.13 15.62 0.01
C VAL A 267 18.80 17.07 -0.30
N VAL A 268 17.88 17.29 -1.24
CA VAL A 268 17.38 18.62 -1.59
C VAL A 268 15.86 18.65 -1.47
N SER A 269 15.32 19.55 -0.64
CA SER A 269 13.87 19.75 -0.53
C SER A 269 13.53 21.22 -0.27
N ASN A 270 12.30 21.63 -0.60
CA ASN A 270 11.92 23.03 -0.41
C ASN A 270 11.77 23.35 1.08
N ARG A 271 11.18 22.44 1.86
CA ARG A 271 11.02 22.59 3.30
C ARG A 271 12.25 22.06 4.04
N GLU A 272 12.72 22.82 5.02
CA GLU A 272 13.78 22.41 5.95
C GLU A 272 13.22 21.57 7.11
N PRO A 273 14.05 20.75 7.78
CA PRO A 273 13.62 19.95 8.93
C PRO A 273 13.51 20.72 10.26
N TYR A 274 14.23 21.84 10.39
CA TYR A 274 14.32 22.62 11.63
C TYR A 274 14.23 24.10 11.33
N ILE A 275 13.24 24.78 11.90
CA ILE A 275 13.02 26.23 11.72
C ILE A 275 13.41 26.94 13.02
N HIS A 276 14.31 27.93 12.92
CA HIS A 276 14.66 28.78 14.06
C HIS A 276 13.81 30.04 14.05
N THR A 277 13.05 30.24 15.12
CA THR A 277 12.25 31.45 15.31
C THR A 277 12.71 32.23 16.53
N LYS A 278 12.55 33.55 16.50
CA LYS A 278 12.83 34.41 17.65
C LYS A 278 11.57 34.55 18.51
N ASN A 279 11.62 34.06 19.74
CA ASN A 279 10.54 34.21 20.72
C ASN A 279 11.10 34.80 22.03
N ASP A 280 10.53 35.91 22.51
CA ASP A 280 10.95 36.62 23.73
C ASP A 280 12.47 36.84 23.88
N GLY A 281 13.16 37.10 22.77
CA GLY A 281 14.61 37.33 22.75
C GLY A 281 15.47 36.05 22.74
N ARG A 282 14.87 34.87 22.87
CA ARG A 282 15.50 33.56 22.69
C ARG A 282 15.24 33.03 21.28
N ILE A 283 16.12 32.14 20.83
CA ILE A 283 15.93 31.40 19.58
C ILE A 283 15.34 30.05 19.97
N GLU A 284 14.15 29.76 19.46
CA GLU A 284 13.47 28.49 19.62
C GLU A 284 13.51 27.71 18.30
N VAL A 285 13.51 26.39 18.40
CA VAL A 285 13.55 25.49 17.24
C VAL A 285 12.22 24.76 17.16
N HIS A 286 11.57 24.85 16.02
CA HIS A 286 10.28 24.22 15.74
C HIS A 286 10.40 23.28 14.53
N ARG A 287 9.64 22.17 14.53
CA ARG A 287 9.57 21.23 13.41
C ARG A 287 8.36 21.56 12.52
N PRO A 288 8.49 21.66 11.19
CA PRO A 288 7.34 21.97 10.36
C PRO A 288 6.37 20.80 10.23
N ALA A 289 5.07 21.10 10.12
CA ALA A 289 4.04 20.14 9.72
C ALA A 289 4.19 19.73 8.24
N SER A 290 5.15 18.84 7.95
CA SER A 290 5.39 18.32 6.60
C SER A 290 5.67 16.82 6.64
N GLY A 291 4.78 16.03 6.05
CA GLY A 291 4.97 14.58 5.93
C GLY A 291 6.24 14.18 5.18
N LEU A 292 6.68 15.00 4.22
CA LEU A 292 7.96 14.78 3.53
C LEU A 292 9.13 14.90 4.50
N VAL A 293 9.16 15.95 5.31
CA VAL A 293 10.23 16.17 6.30
C VAL A 293 10.24 15.04 7.32
N THR A 294 9.08 14.72 7.90
CA THR A 294 8.93 13.63 8.89
C THR A 294 9.42 12.28 8.35
N ALA A 295 9.19 12.00 7.06
CA ALA A 295 9.67 10.78 6.42
C ALA A 295 11.15 10.83 6.07
N VAL A 296 11.67 11.92 5.51
CA VAL A 296 13.05 11.95 5.00
C VAL A 296 14.08 12.16 6.11
N GLU A 297 13.73 12.79 7.23
CA GLU A 297 14.68 13.02 8.32
C GLU A 297 15.31 11.74 8.90
N PRO A 298 14.56 10.69 9.25
CA PRO A 298 15.14 9.43 9.72
C PRO A 298 16.13 8.80 8.73
N VAL A 299 15.92 8.99 7.43
CA VAL A 299 16.84 8.57 6.37
C VAL A 299 18.13 9.40 6.46
N MET A 300 18.02 10.73 6.59
CA MET A 300 19.19 11.61 6.74
C MET A 300 20.01 11.31 7.99
N ARG A 301 19.35 11.06 9.13
CA ARG A 301 20.01 10.66 10.38
C ARG A 301 20.78 9.34 10.24
N ALA A 302 20.21 8.37 9.52
CA ALA A 302 20.85 7.08 9.28
C ALA A 302 22.06 7.16 8.33
N CYS A 303 21.93 7.96 7.26
CA CYS A 303 22.90 8.06 6.17
C CYS A 303 24.03 9.06 6.44
N SER A 304 23.77 10.08 7.27
CA SER A 304 24.58 11.30 7.38
C SER A 304 24.73 12.03 6.03
N GLY A 305 25.16 13.29 6.05
CA GLY A 305 25.39 14.07 4.84
C GLY A 305 24.86 15.50 4.94
N THR A 306 24.47 16.06 3.80
CA THR A 306 24.00 17.44 3.69
C THR A 306 22.57 17.48 3.19
N TRP A 307 21.69 18.15 3.95
CA TRP A 307 20.34 18.48 3.51
C TRP A 307 20.32 19.94 3.05
N ILE A 308 20.04 20.20 1.78
CA ILE A 308 19.86 21.54 1.22
C ILE A 308 18.38 21.91 1.23
N ALA A 309 17.99 22.99 1.91
CA ALA A 309 16.61 23.43 1.99
C ALA A 309 16.43 24.95 2.17
N HIS A 310 15.21 25.47 1.96
CA HIS A 310 14.92 26.90 2.17
C HIS A 310 14.87 27.21 3.67
N GLY A 311 15.66 28.20 4.11
CA GLY A 311 15.59 28.76 5.46
C GLY A 311 14.44 29.75 5.60
N SER A 312 13.39 29.37 6.33
CA SER A 312 12.11 30.07 6.40
C SER A 312 11.86 30.81 7.72
N GLY A 313 12.64 30.50 8.76
CA GLY A 313 12.57 31.12 10.08
C GLY A 313 13.23 32.50 10.12
N ASP A 314 12.69 33.39 10.95
CA ASP A 314 13.20 34.76 11.13
C ASP A 314 14.55 34.81 11.86
N ALA A 315 14.95 33.73 12.53
CA ALA A 315 16.24 33.58 13.18
C ALA A 315 17.22 32.68 12.39
N ASP A 316 16.81 32.02 11.31
CA ASP A 316 17.64 31.03 10.60
C ASP A 316 18.95 31.61 10.05
N ARG A 317 18.92 32.85 9.55
CA ARG A 317 20.14 33.54 9.06
C ARG A 317 21.17 33.80 10.16
N LYS A 318 20.74 33.80 11.43
CA LYS A 318 21.63 34.05 12.58
C LYS A 318 22.21 32.77 13.16
N THR A 319 21.69 31.61 12.78
CA THR A 319 22.09 30.30 13.32
C THR A 319 22.98 29.50 12.39
N VAL A 320 23.23 30.01 11.18
CA VAL A 320 24.12 29.39 10.20
C VAL A 320 25.55 29.92 10.26
N ASP A 321 26.49 29.14 9.73
CA ASP A 321 27.87 29.56 9.48
C ASP A 321 27.99 30.45 8.23
N ARG A 322 29.23 30.81 7.88
CA ARG A 322 29.53 31.65 6.69
C ARG A 322 29.18 31.01 5.34
N HIS A 323 28.91 29.71 5.32
CA HIS A 323 28.46 28.97 4.14
C HIS A 323 26.99 28.57 4.31
N ASP A 324 26.20 29.28 5.10
CA ASP A 324 24.78 29.00 5.34
C ASP A 324 24.49 27.58 5.90
N ARG A 325 25.45 26.97 6.61
CA ARG A 325 25.32 25.62 7.20
C ARG A 325 25.00 25.68 8.69
N VAL A 326 24.20 24.73 9.17
CA VAL A 326 23.95 24.48 10.59
C VAL A 326 23.95 22.98 10.86
N GLN A 327 24.47 22.56 12.01
CA GLN A 327 24.44 21.15 12.41
C GLN A 327 23.09 20.83 13.07
N VAL A 328 22.49 19.70 12.68
CA VAL A 328 21.17 19.28 13.16
C VAL A 328 21.12 17.76 13.43
N PRO A 329 20.23 17.27 14.31
CA PRO A 329 19.38 18.04 15.24
C PRO A 329 20.19 18.90 16.24
N PRO A 330 19.67 20.04 16.73
CA PRO A 330 20.43 20.96 17.60
C PRO A 330 20.96 20.32 18.89
N GLU A 331 20.20 19.40 19.49
CA GLU A 331 20.56 18.73 20.73
C GLU A 331 21.65 17.67 20.54
N GLN A 332 21.63 16.99 19.40
CA GLN A 332 22.55 15.91 19.07
C GLN A 332 22.87 15.94 17.57
N PRO A 333 23.87 16.74 17.15
CA PRO A 333 24.28 16.87 15.76
C PRO A 333 24.59 15.54 15.06
N GLU A 334 23.90 15.26 13.96
CA GLU A 334 24.07 14.03 13.17
C GLU A 334 24.27 14.28 11.66
N TYR A 335 23.76 15.40 11.14
CA TYR A 335 23.92 15.79 9.75
C TYR A 335 23.96 17.32 9.59
N THR A 336 24.33 17.78 8.40
CA THR A 336 24.44 19.21 8.08
C THR A 336 23.18 19.67 7.33
N LEU A 337 22.56 20.75 7.77
CA LEU A 337 21.53 21.48 7.02
C LEU A 337 22.18 22.70 6.36
N ARG A 338 22.18 22.75 5.02
CA ARG A 338 22.61 23.89 4.20
C ARG A 338 21.37 24.67 3.77
N ARG A 339 21.28 25.93 4.15
CA ARG A 339 20.16 26.78 3.76
C ARG A 339 20.42 27.49 2.45
N PHE A 340 19.40 27.57 1.61
CA PHE A 340 19.30 28.58 0.57
C PHE A 340 18.23 29.60 0.96
N TRP A 341 18.35 30.78 0.38
CA TRP A 341 17.56 31.93 0.77
C TRP A 341 16.68 32.41 -0.38
N LEU A 342 15.45 32.79 -0.04
CA LEU A 342 14.53 33.46 -0.94
C LEU A 342 14.31 34.90 -0.49
N THR A 343 14.24 35.82 -1.45
CA THR A 343 13.60 37.11 -1.22
C THR A 343 12.08 36.94 -1.19
N ARG A 344 11.35 37.95 -0.71
CA ARG A 344 9.88 37.92 -0.71
C ARG A 344 9.30 37.82 -2.12
N GLU A 345 9.93 38.47 -3.10
CA GLU A 345 9.50 38.41 -4.51
C GLU A 345 9.76 37.02 -5.10
N GLU A 346 10.91 36.42 -4.78
CA GLU A 346 11.23 35.05 -5.17
C GLU A 346 10.24 34.06 -4.53
N GLU A 347 9.98 34.16 -3.23
CA GLU A 347 9.01 33.30 -2.54
C GLU A 347 7.60 33.41 -3.15
N ASN A 348 7.16 34.64 -3.46
CA ASN A 348 5.89 34.87 -4.13
C ASN A 348 5.82 34.22 -5.52
N GLY A 349 6.85 34.38 -6.36
CA GLY A 349 6.85 33.84 -7.72
C GLY A 349 7.09 32.33 -7.78
N TYR A 350 8.12 31.84 -7.09
CA TYR A 350 8.53 30.43 -7.10
C TYR A 350 7.61 29.55 -6.24
N TYR A 351 7.47 29.88 -4.95
CA TYR A 351 6.80 29.00 -3.99
C TYR A 351 5.29 29.18 -4.06
N PHE A 352 4.78 30.39 -3.87
CA PHE A 352 3.34 30.64 -3.90
C PHE A 352 2.77 30.53 -5.31
N GLY A 353 3.37 31.21 -6.30
CA GLY A 353 2.94 31.19 -7.70
C GLY A 353 3.14 29.85 -8.38
N PHE A 354 4.31 29.61 -8.98
CA PHE A 354 4.51 28.47 -9.88
C PHE A 354 4.28 27.11 -9.21
N ALA A 355 4.82 26.91 -8.01
CA ALA A 355 4.72 25.63 -7.33
C ALA A 355 3.30 25.38 -6.76
N ASN A 356 2.72 26.34 -6.01
CA ASN A 356 1.47 26.08 -5.26
C ASN A 356 0.18 26.58 -5.94
N GLU A 357 0.20 27.62 -6.78
CA GLU A 357 -0.95 27.99 -7.64
C GLU A 357 -0.89 27.29 -9.01
N GLY A 358 0.31 26.92 -9.49
CA GLY A 358 0.50 26.23 -10.76
C GLY A 358 0.52 24.70 -10.63
N LEU A 359 1.65 24.15 -10.20
CA LEU A 359 1.89 22.70 -10.20
C LEU A 359 1.02 21.90 -9.23
N TRP A 360 0.76 22.44 -8.03
CA TRP A 360 -0.05 21.76 -7.02
C TRP A 360 -1.48 21.44 -7.52
N PRO A 361 -2.30 22.42 -7.97
CA PRO A 361 -3.61 22.12 -8.57
C PRO A 361 -3.52 21.39 -9.92
N LEU A 362 -2.45 21.58 -10.71
CA LEU A 362 -2.26 20.83 -11.96
C LEU A 362 -2.18 19.32 -11.69
N CYS A 363 -1.45 18.93 -10.65
CA CYS A 363 -1.18 17.54 -10.32
C CYS A 363 -2.27 16.91 -9.44
N HIS A 364 -2.98 17.72 -8.67
CA HIS A 364 -4.14 17.29 -7.89
C HIS A 364 -5.44 17.61 -8.63
N ILE A 365 -6.08 16.59 -9.19
CA ILE A 365 -7.45 16.64 -9.73
C ILE A 365 -8.49 16.90 -8.60
N ALA A 366 -8.44 18.08 -8.00
CA ALA A 366 -9.28 18.54 -6.88
C ALA A 366 -10.08 19.81 -7.26
N HIS A 367 -10.36 19.98 -8.56
CA HIS A 367 -11.23 21.03 -9.12
C HIS A 367 -10.80 22.50 -8.90
N VAL A 368 -9.58 22.75 -8.43
CA VAL A 368 -8.97 24.09 -8.43
C VAL A 368 -8.19 24.28 -9.73
N ARG A 369 -8.38 25.41 -10.40
CA ARG A 369 -7.73 25.69 -11.68
C ARG A 369 -6.27 26.12 -11.46
N PRO A 370 -5.29 25.53 -12.16
CA PRO A 370 -3.90 25.98 -12.07
C PRO A 370 -3.71 27.35 -12.72
N ILE A 371 -2.87 28.18 -12.12
CA ILE A 371 -2.51 29.52 -12.60
C ILE A 371 -1.02 29.54 -12.97
N PHE A 372 -0.73 30.00 -14.18
CA PHE A 372 0.62 30.06 -14.73
C PHE A 372 0.94 31.48 -15.19
N ARG A 373 2.05 32.04 -14.71
CA ARG A 373 2.55 33.37 -15.09
C ARG A 373 4.02 33.27 -15.49
N SER A 374 4.43 33.97 -16.54
CA SER A 374 5.82 33.92 -17.02
C SER A 374 6.82 34.44 -15.99
N SER A 375 6.42 35.42 -15.16
CA SER A 375 7.21 35.90 -14.02
C SER A 375 7.54 34.78 -13.04
N ASP A 376 6.54 33.98 -12.70
CA ASP A 376 6.62 32.89 -11.73
C ASP A 376 7.53 31.78 -12.26
N TRP A 377 7.45 31.49 -13.56
CA TRP A 377 8.34 30.57 -14.25
C TRP A 377 9.81 31.01 -14.23
N HIS A 378 10.08 32.30 -14.47
CA HIS A 378 11.45 32.83 -14.41
C HIS A 378 12.03 32.68 -12.99
N GLN A 379 11.24 32.97 -11.96
CA GLN A 379 11.64 32.72 -10.57
C GLN A 379 11.86 31.23 -10.31
N TYR A 380 10.97 30.36 -10.78
CA TYR A 380 11.11 28.93 -10.62
C TYR A 380 12.40 28.37 -11.24
N THR A 381 12.74 28.84 -12.43
CA THR A 381 13.98 28.49 -13.12
C THR A 381 15.20 29.00 -12.38
N ALA A 382 15.19 30.27 -11.94
CA ALA A 382 16.30 30.89 -11.22
C ALA A 382 16.59 30.20 -9.88
N ILE A 383 15.55 29.84 -9.12
CA ILE A 383 15.70 29.13 -7.85
C ILE A 383 16.20 27.69 -8.07
N ASN A 384 15.70 26.97 -9.08
CA ASN A 384 16.23 25.65 -9.42
C ASN A 384 17.72 25.72 -9.77
N GLN A 385 18.17 26.75 -10.50
CA GLN A 385 19.59 26.94 -10.82
C GLN A 385 20.42 27.24 -9.57
N ARG A 386 19.97 28.17 -8.70
CA ARG A 386 20.66 28.51 -7.44
C ARG A 386 20.86 27.27 -6.55
N VAL A 387 19.85 26.41 -6.49
CA VAL A 387 19.93 25.16 -5.73
C VAL A 387 20.86 24.15 -6.41
N ALA A 388 20.89 24.09 -7.75
CA ALA A 388 21.86 23.26 -8.48
C ALA A 388 23.31 23.68 -8.18
N ASP A 389 23.56 24.99 -8.10
CA ASP A 389 24.86 25.55 -7.76
C ASP A 389 25.26 25.17 -6.32
N ALA A 390 24.33 25.28 -5.36
CA ALA A 390 24.55 24.83 -3.99
C ALA A 390 24.85 23.32 -3.88
N VAL A 391 24.18 22.47 -4.67
CA VAL A 391 24.50 21.03 -4.73
C VAL A 391 25.93 20.81 -5.22
N ALA A 392 26.38 21.56 -6.24
CA ALA A 392 27.73 21.45 -6.75
C ALA A 392 28.79 21.92 -5.73
N GLU A 393 28.50 22.95 -4.94
CA GLU A 393 29.39 23.42 -3.87
C GLU A 393 29.51 22.43 -2.69
N GLU A 394 28.44 21.68 -2.39
CA GLU A 394 28.43 20.69 -1.31
C GLU A 394 28.96 19.31 -1.74
N ALA A 395 29.08 19.06 -3.04
CA ALA A 395 29.60 17.80 -3.57
C ALA A 395 31.09 17.62 -3.22
N VAL A 396 31.40 16.53 -2.52
CA VAL A 396 32.78 16.19 -2.11
C VAL A 396 33.46 15.24 -3.11
N SER A 397 32.69 14.61 -3.99
CA SER A 397 33.18 13.72 -5.06
C SER A 397 32.59 14.09 -6.41
N ASP A 398 33.18 13.54 -7.48
CA ASP A 398 32.71 13.74 -8.86
C ASP A 398 31.43 12.96 -9.19
N ASP A 399 31.06 11.97 -8.37
CA ASP A 399 29.93 11.06 -8.58
C ASP A 399 29.00 10.92 -7.36
N PRO A 400 28.54 12.04 -6.76
CA PRO A 400 27.77 12.01 -5.52
C PRO A 400 26.37 11.43 -5.73
N VAL A 401 25.75 10.97 -4.63
CA VAL A 401 24.34 10.57 -4.61
C VAL A 401 23.49 11.75 -4.16
N VAL A 402 22.64 12.24 -5.07
CA VAL A 402 21.76 13.40 -4.83
C VAL A 402 20.30 12.97 -4.88
N LEU A 403 19.58 13.21 -3.79
CA LEU A 403 18.16 12.92 -3.64
C LEU A 403 17.36 14.22 -3.77
N VAL A 404 16.76 14.44 -4.94
CA VAL A 404 15.91 15.60 -5.22
C VAL A 404 14.47 15.30 -4.82
N GLN A 405 13.90 16.14 -3.95
CA GLN A 405 12.57 15.93 -3.40
C GLN A 405 11.55 16.92 -3.98
N ASP A 406 10.59 16.33 -4.70
CA ASP A 406 9.28 16.90 -5.01
C ASP A 406 9.18 17.98 -6.09
N TYR A 407 7.93 18.35 -6.41
CA TYR A 407 7.53 19.23 -7.52
C TYR A 407 8.12 20.65 -7.53
N HIS A 408 8.74 21.07 -6.43
CA HIS A 408 9.43 22.35 -6.35
C HIS A 408 10.71 22.37 -7.19
N PHE A 409 11.25 21.20 -7.55
CA PHE A 409 12.56 21.07 -8.19
C PHE A 409 12.55 20.21 -9.45
N ALA A 410 11.54 20.37 -10.32
CA ALA A 410 11.43 19.58 -11.53
C ALA A 410 12.56 19.83 -12.55
N LEU A 411 13.21 21.01 -12.52
CA LEU A 411 14.31 21.36 -13.44
C LEU A 411 15.68 20.98 -12.88
N LEU A 412 15.78 20.87 -11.57
CA LEU A 412 17.01 20.65 -10.83
C LEU A 412 17.83 19.44 -11.30
N PRO A 413 17.25 18.26 -11.62
CA PRO A 413 18.05 17.08 -11.99
C PRO A 413 18.89 17.32 -13.25
N LYS A 414 18.30 17.95 -14.28
CA LYS A 414 19.03 18.33 -15.50
C LYS A 414 20.11 19.38 -15.22
N MET A 415 19.84 20.34 -14.35
CA MET A 415 20.81 21.38 -13.99
C MET A 415 22.01 20.80 -13.23
N ILE A 416 21.77 19.90 -12.26
CA ILE A 416 22.83 19.18 -11.55
C ILE A 416 23.65 18.34 -12.53
N ARG A 417 22.99 17.56 -13.41
CA ARG A 417 23.67 16.70 -14.40
C ARG A 417 24.64 17.48 -15.29
N LYS A 418 24.34 18.74 -15.62
CA LYS A 418 25.20 19.59 -16.45
C LYS A 418 26.54 19.89 -15.75
N THR A 419 26.50 20.10 -14.44
CA THR A 419 27.69 20.45 -13.62
C THR A 419 28.38 19.20 -13.07
N LEU A 420 27.62 18.16 -12.73
CA LEU A 420 28.06 16.88 -12.18
C LEU A 420 27.57 15.71 -13.05
N PRO A 421 28.22 15.43 -14.21
CA PRO A 421 27.73 14.43 -15.16
C PRO A 421 27.64 13.02 -14.59
N LYS A 422 28.53 12.65 -13.64
CA LYS A 422 28.59 11.31 -13.04
C LYS A 422 27.74 11.17 -11.77
N ALA A 423 27.03 12.22 -11.34
CA ALA A 423 26.19 12.15 -10.13
C ALA A 423 25.10 11.09 -10.27
N THR A 424 24.81 10.37 -9.20
CA THR A 424 23.62 9.51 -9.16
C THR A 424 22.45 10.34 -8.64
N ILE A 425 21.55 10.76 -9.53
CA ILE A 425 20.46 11.68 -9.20
C ILE A 425 19.16 10.88 -9.06
N ILE A 426 18.63 10.82 -7.85
CA ILE A 426 17.36 10.16 -7.53
C ILE A 426 16.35 11.27 -7.27
N THR A 427 15.39 11.44 -8.17
CA THR A 427 14.29 12.39 -7.98
C THR A 427 13.08 11.62 -7.50
N PHE A 428 12.44 12.09 -6.43
CA PHE A 428 11.19 11.49 -5.95
C PHE A 428 10.05 12.51 -5.97
N TRP A 429 8.96 12.16 -6.65
CA TRP A 429 7.77 12.99 -6.81
C TRP A 429 6.70 12.57 -5.80
N HIS A 430 6.43 13.42 -4.79
CA HIS A 430 5.59 13.05 -3.64
C HIS A 430 4.10 13.33 -3.83
N ILE A 431 3.75 14.21 -4.76
CA ILE A 431 2.36 14.46 -5.10
C ILE A 431 1.88 13.49 -6.19
N PRO A 432 0.59 13.39 -6.50
CA PRO A 432 0.13 12.59 -7.64
C PRO A 432 0.76 13.06 -8.96
N TRP A 433 0.89 12.15 -9.93
CA TRP A 433 1.18 12.53 -11.31
C TRP A 433 -0.12 12.43 -12.15
N PRO A 434 -0.57 13.53 -12.78
CA PRO A 434 -1.83 13.55 -13.51
C PRO A 434 -1.71 12.84 -14.86
N ASN A 435 -2.83 12.66 -15.56
CA ASN A 435 -2.79 12.14 -16.93
C ASN A 435 -2.13 13.15 -17.92
N PRO A 436 -1.71 12.70 -19.11
CA PRO A 436 -1.00 13.55 -20.06
C PRO A 436 -1.80 14.81 -20.46
N GLU A 437 -3.10 14.69 -20.69
CA GLU A 437 -3.96 15.83 -21.06
C GLU A 437 -3.97 16.92 -20.00
N SER A 438 -4.08 16.54 -18.73
CA SER A 438 -4.08 17.48 -17.62
C SER A 438 -2.71 18.11 -17.45
N PHE A 439 -1.63 17.32 -17.53
CA PHE A 439 -0.27 17.86 -17.43
C PHE A 439 0.05 18.87 -18.53
N GLY A 440 -0.45 18.62 -19.75
CA GLY A 440 -0.30 19.51 -20.91
C GLY A 440 -0.92 20.90 -20.76
N ILE A 441 -1.71 21.16 -19.70
CA ILE A 441 -2.20 22.51 -19.37
C ILE A 441 -1.04 23.45 -19.02
N CYS A 442 0.07 22.92 -18.48
CA CYS A 442 1.24 23.74 -18.14
C CYS A 442 1.94 24.25 -19.41
N PRO A 443 2.16 25.56 -19.59
CA PRO A 443 2.85 26.10 -20.76
C PRO A 443 4.30 25.60 -20.92
N TRP A 444 4.95 25.21 -19.83
CA TRP A 444 6.35 24.74 -19.79
C TRP A 444 6.47 23.24 -19.50
N HIS A 445 5.44 22.46 -19.83
CA HIS A 445 5.41 21.01 -19.59
C HIS A 445 6.62 20.30 -20.19
N GLU A 446 7.06 20.67 -21.40
CA GLU A 446 8.25 20.09 -22.02
C GLU A 446 9.51 20.35 -21.21
N GLU A 447 9.75 21.58 -20.75
CA GLU A 447 10.92 21.95 -19.95
C GLU A 447 10.94 21.19 -18.62
N LEU A 448 9.79 21.04 -17.98
CA LEU A 448 9.63 20.25 -16.75
C LEU A 448 9.98 18.78 -16.99
N LEU A 449 9.44 18.16 -18.04
CA LEU A 449 9.75 16.77 -18.40
C LEU A 449 11.24 16.60 -18.73
N LYS A 450 11.82 17.52 -19.51
CA LYS A 450 13.26 17.53 -19.83
C LYS A 450 14.12 17.68 -18.56
N GLY A 451 13.64 18.46 -17.59
CA GLY A 451 14.25 18.62 -16.27
C GLY A 451 14.28 17.32 -15.48
N LEU A 452 13.11 16.67 -15.34
CA LEU A 452 12.94 15.42 -14.60
C LEU A 452 13.73 14.26 -15.23
N LEU A 453 13.82 14.20 -16.56
CA LEU A 453 14.65 13.23 -17.31
C LEU A 453 16.16 13.46 -17.17
N GLY A 454 16.61 14.45 -16.39
CA GLY A 454 18.00 14.54 -15.93
C GLY A 454 18.36 13.54 -14.82
N SER A 455 17.34 12.88 -14.25
CA SER A 455 17.49 11.92 -13.16
C SER A 455 18.03 10.58 -13.64
N THR A 456 18.81 9.91 -12.78
CA THR A 456 19.13 8.48 -12.94
C THR A 456 17.93 7.62 -12.59
N ILE A 457 17.23 7.96 -11.49
CA ILE A 457 15.98 7.34 -11.07
C ILE A 457 14.93 8.43 -10.85
N LEU A 458 13.73 8.23 -11.38
CA LEU A 458 12.55 9.02 -11.09
C LEU A 458 11.52 8.14 -10.38
N GLY A 459 11.35 8.38 -9.09
CA GLY A 459 10.46 7.63 -8.21
C GLY A 459 9.09 8.28 -8.05
N PHE A 460 8.05 7.45 -8.01
CA PHE A 460 6.68 7.84 -7.66
C PHE A 460 6.11 6.93 -6.57
N HIS A 461 5.01 7.32 -5.94
CA HIS A 461 4.34 6.48 -4.94
C HIS A 461 3.67 5.23 -5.50
N THR A 462 3.04 5.33 -6.67
CA THR A 462 2.17 4.27 -7.21
C THR A 462 2.58 3.89 -8.62
N PRO A 463 2.37 2.62 -9.04
CA PRO A 463 2.57 2.21 -10.43
C PRO A 463 1.72 3.01 -11.42
N PHE A 464 0.56 3.50 -10.99
CA PHE A 464 -0.31 4.35 -11.79
C PHE A 464 0.35 5.69 -12.14
N HIS A 465 0.99 6.35 -11.17
CA HIS A 465 1.74 7.58 -11.43
C HIS A 465 2.94 7.34 -12.37
N CYS A 466 3.66 6.23 -12.22
CA CYS A 466 4.73 5.84 -13.14
C CYS A 466 4.22 5.70 -14.58
N LYS A 467 3.09 5.01 -14.75
CA LYS A 467 2.46 4.82 -16.06
C LYS A 467 2.07 6.17 -16.68
N ASN A 468 1.36 7.02 -15.93
CA ASN A 468 0.96 8.34 -16.43
C ASN A 468 2.16 9.20 -16.81
N PHE A 469 3.25 9.15 -16.04
CA PHE A 469 4.49 9.87 -16.37
C PHE A 469 5.07 9.40 -17.71
N LEU A 470 5.22 8.08 -17.90
CA LEU A 470 5.74 7.52 -19.15
C LEU A 470 4.86 7.89 -20.35
N GLU A 471 3.53 7.84 -20.20
CA GLU A 471 2.59 8.27 -21.24
C GLU A 471 2.67 9.79 -21.51
N THR A 472 2.96 10.59 -20.48
CA THR A 472 3.15 12.04 -20.62
C THR A 472 4.44 12.32 -21.41
N VAL A 473 5.52 11.60 -21.11
CA VAL A 473 6.79 11.71 -21.85
C VAL A 473 6.61 11.27 -23.30
N ASP A 474 5.98 10.12 -23.55
CA ASP A 474 5.72 9.59 -24.89
C ASP A 474 4.91 10.57 -25.76
N ARG A 475 3.96 11.27 -25.14
CA ARG A 475 3.08 12.23 -25.82
C ARG A 475 3.78 13.54 -26.20
N TYR A 476 4.62 14.07 -25.32
CA TYR A 476 5.14 15.44 -25.46
C TYR A 476 6.62 15.52 -25.85
N LEU A 477 7.38 14.42 -25.75
CA LEU A 477 8.81 14.40 -26.07
C LEU A 477 9.17 13.26 -27.01
N GLU A 478 9.99 13.55 -28.01
CA GLU A 478 10.65 12.52 -28.82
C GLU A 478 11.72 11.81 -27.99
N THR A 479 11.38 10.65 -27.42
CA THR A 479 12.29 9.84 -26.58
C THR A 479 12.17 8.36 -26.91
N ARG A 480 13.21 7.59 -26.58
CA ARG A 480 13.15 6.13 -26.67
C ARG A 480 12.74 5.57 -25.32
N ILE A 481 11.51 5.08 -25.22
CA ILE A 481 10.97 4.47 -24.01
C ILE A 481 11.01 2.94 -24.14
N GLU A 482 11.62 2.27 -23.16
CA GLU A 482 11.54 0.83 -23.01
C GLU A 482 10.54 0.49 -21.91
N HIS A 483 9.31 0.14 -22.32
CA HIS A 483 8.22 -0.11 -21.37
C HIS A 483 8.45 -1.35 -20.50
N GLU A 484 9.21 -2.34 -20.94
CA GLU A 484 9.47 -3.55 -20.15
C GLU A 484 10.33 -3.25 -18.92
N SER A 485 11.37 -2.43 -19.10
CA SER A 485 12.26 -1.99 -18.02
C SER A 485 11.82 -0.68 -17.34
N SER A 486 10.77 -0.04 -17.86
CA SER A 486 10.30 1.31 -17.47
C SER A 486 11.44 2.34 -17.50
N THR A 487 12.24 2.32 -18.57
CA THR A 487 13.35 3.25 -18.77
C THR A 487 13.09 4.21 -19.92
N VAL A 488 13.57 5.44 -19.78
CA VAL A 488 13.52 6.49 -20.81
C VAL A 488 14.96 6.84 -21.18
N PHE A 489 15.30 6.75 -22.46
CA PHE A 489 16.60 7.16 -22.98
C PHE A 489 16.49 8.48 -23.74
N ARG A 490 17.29 9.47 -23.32
CA ARG A 490 17.31 10.82 -23.90
C ARG A 490 18.68 11.48 -23.73
N ASP A 491 19.18 12.10 -24.80
CA ASP A 491 20.46 12.85 -24.80
C ASP A 491 21.64 12.05 -24.22
N GLY A 492 21.70 10.73 -24.47
CA GLY A 492 22.74 9.84 -23.96
C GLY A 492 22.54 9.36 -22.51
N ASN A 493 21.51 9.85 -21.81
CA ASN A 493 21.20 9.50 -20.43
C ASN A 493 20.01 8.53 -20.36
N LEU A 494 20.08 7.61 -19.41
CA LEU A 494 19.02 6.66 -19.10
C LEU A 494 18.38 7.06 -17.77
N THR A 495 17.05 7.25 -17.77
CA THR A 495 16.25 7.48 -16.56
C THR A 495 15.39 6.25 -16.30
N MET A 496 15.53 5.63 -15.13
CA MET A 496 14.64 4.57 -14.68
C MET A 496 13.43 5.19 -13.96
N VAL A 497 12.22 4.79 -14.35
CA VAL A 497 10.96 5.22 -13.72
C VAL A 497 10.38 4.07 -12.91
N GLU A 498 10.21 4.25 -11.60
CA GLU A 498 9.80 3.17 -10.70
C GLU A 498 8.94 3.65 -9.53
N SER A 499 8.13 2.75 -8.98
CA SER A 499 7.26 3.02 -7.83
C SER A 499 7.93 2.62 -6.51
N TYR A 500 8.04 3.60 -5.60
CA TYR A 500 8.48 3.42 -4.22
C TYR A 500 7.46 4.08 -3.28
N PRO A 501 6.51 3.31 -2.72
CA PRO A 501 5.53 3.86 -1.78
C PRO A 501 6.26 4.33 -0.51
N ILE A 502 6.17 5.63 -0.22
CA ILE A 502 6.81 6.20 0.98
C ILE A 502 6.05 5.74 2.22
N SER A 503 6.74 5.69 3.35
CA SER A 503 6.17 5.26 4.61
C SER A 503 6.76 6.07 5.77
N ILE A 504 6.46 5.65 6.99
CA ILE A 504 6.90 6.30 8.22
C ILE A 504 8.05 5.55 8.87
N GLN A 505 8.69 6.21 9.85
CA GLN A 505 9.65 5.57 10.73
C GLN A 505 8.96 4.49 11.58
N TRP A 506 9.58 3.31 11.64
CA TRP A 506 9.15 2.23 12.52
C TRP A 506 10.36 1.60 13.24
N PRO A 507 10.30 1.38 14.57
CA PRO A 507 9.27 1.87 15.50
C PRO A 507 9.30 3.40 15.62
N SER A 508 8.23 3.98 16.17
CA SER A 508 8.16 5.43 16.33
C SER A 508 9.15 5.91 17.42
N PRO A 509 9.83 7.08 17.25
CA PRO A 509 10.80 7.57 18.25
C PRO A 509 10.23 7.75 19.66
N TRP A 510 8.94 8.04 19.75
CA TRP A 510 8.23 8.33 21.00
C TRP A 510 7.48 7.13 21.56
N GLN A 511 7.64 5.93 20.98
CA GLN A 511 6.83 4.77 21.35
C GLN A 511 7.04 4.35 22.82
N GLU A 512 8.27 4.48 23.35
CA GLU A 512 8.61 4.05 24.71
C GLU A 512 8.26 5.08 25.80
N THR A 513 8.14 6.36 25.44
CA THR A 513 7.89 7.46 26.39
C THR A 513 6.42 7.88 26.45
N GLN A 514 5.56 7.23 25.67
CA GLN A 514 4.17 7.64 25.51
C GLN A 514 3.23 7.03 26.54
N PRO A 515 2.20 7.80 26.96
CA PRO A 515 1.11 7.24 27.74
C PRO A 515 0.41 6.11 26.99
N SER A 516 -0.20 5.20 27.75
CA SER A 516 -1.05 4.14 27.20
C SER A 516 -2.20 4.73 26.38
N VAL A 517 -2.75 3.94 25.45
CA VAL A 517 -3.91 4.34 24.66
C VAL A 517 -5.09 4.76 25.55
N HIS A 518 -5.31 4.04 26.65
CA HIS A 518 -6.36 4.36 27.62
C HIS A 518 -6.15 5.73 28.30
N GLU A 519 -4.92 6.03 28.75
CA GLU A 519 -4.60 7.33 29.36
C GLU A 519 -4.74 8.48 28.35
N CYS A 520 -4.26 8.30 27.12
CA CYS A 520 -4.43 9.28 26.05
C CYS A 520 -5.91 9.57 25.80
N ARG A 521 -6.75 8.52 25.69
CA ARG A 521 -8.19 8.62 25.47
C ARG A 521 -8.89 9.37 26.60
N ASN A 522 -8.65 8.97 27.85
CA ASN A 522 -9.24 9.63 29.02
C ASN A 522 -8.83 11.10 29.08
N ALA A 523 -7.55 11.40 28.86
CA ALA A 523 -7.06 12.76 28.94
C ALA A 523 -7.65 13.66 27.83
N VAL A 524 -7.90 13.13 26.62
CA VAL A 524 -8.60 13.87 25.57
C VAL A 524 -10.08 14.07 25.92
N ARG A 525 -10.78 13.03 26.39
CA ARG A 525 -12.18 13.14 26.85
C ARG A 525 -12.33 14.18 27.95
N SER A 526 -11.50 14.13 28.99
CA SER A 526 -11.51 15.11 30.08
C SER A 526 -11.24 16.54 29.58
N SER A 527 -10.29 16.72 28.65
CA SER A 527 -9.97 18.06 28.09
C SER A 527 -11.12 18.69 27.30
N LEU A 528 -12.04 17.86 26.79
CA LEU A 528 -13.21 18.27 26.03
C LEU A 528 -14.52 18.18 26.83
N GLY A 529 -14.46 17.79 28.12
CA GLY A 529 -15.63 17.60 28.97
C GLY A 529 -16.57 16.48 28.50
N LEU A 530 -16.02 15.44 27.87
CA LEU A 530 -16.78 14.31 27.32
C LEU A 530 -16.93 13.17 28.34
N ALA A 531 -18.01 12.41 28.23
CA ALA A 531 -18.27 11.23 29.06
C ALA A 531 -17.23 10.11 28.85
N GLU A 532 -17.14 9.18 29.81
CA GLU A 532 -16.16 8.10 29.79
C GLU A 532 -16.38 7.11 28.62
N ASP A 533 -17.61 6.90 28.17
CA ASP A 533 -17.96 6.04 27.03
C ASP A 533 -18.07 6.81 25.70
N HIS A 534 -17.73 8.10 25.67
CA HIS A 534 -17.90 8.96 24.50
C HIS A 534 -16.94 8.60 23.37
N LEU A 535 -17.47 8.39 22.17
CA LEU A 535 -16.70 8.00 20.99
C LEU A 535 -16.02 9.21 20.33
N ILE A 536 -14.79 9.02 19.87
CA ILE A 536 -13.96 10.06 19.26
C ILE A 536 -13.63 9.70 17.82
N GLY A 537 -14.08 10.52 16.87
CA GLY A 537 -13.56 10.52 15.51
C GLY A 537 -12.43 11.52 15.37
N LEU A 538 -11.48 11.26 14.45
CA LEU A 538 -10.33 12.13 14.21
C LEU A 538 -10.09 12.34 12.72
N GLY A 539 -9.79 13.57 12.36
CA GLY A 539 -9.16 13.94 11.09
C GLY A 539 -7.94 14.82 11.37
N VAL A 540 -6.81 14.53 10.72
CA VAL A 540 -5.57 15.30 10.84
C VAL A 540 -5.10 15.66 9.45
N ASP A 541 -5.09 16.95 9.14
CA ASP A 541 -4.68 17.42 7.82
C ASP A 541 -4.04 18.81 7.91
N ARG A 542 -3.38 19.20 6.82
CA ARG A 542 -3.17 20.62 6.54
C ARG A 542 -4.49 21.22 6.05
N GLN A 543 -4.70 22.51 6.28
CA GLN A 543 -5.84 23.27 5.76
C GLN A 543 -5.71 23.43 4.22
N ASP A 544 -5.97 22.35 3.49
CA ASP A 544 -5.70 22.22 2.06
C ASP A 544 -6.92 21.57 1.37
N TYR A 545 -7.37 22.16 0.26
CA TYR A 545 -8.57 21.75 -0.45
C TYR A 545 -8.52 20.31 -1.00
N THR A 546 -7.33 19.74 -1.12
CA THR A 546 -7.13 18.33 -1.53
C THR A 546 -7.56 17.32 -0.48
N LYS A 547 -7.73 17.74 0.78
CA LYS A 547 -7.89 16.85 1.94
C LYS A 547 -9.32 16.41 2.24
N GLY A 548 -10.29 16.95 1.50
CA GLY A 548 -11.69 16.52 1.61
C GLY A 548 -12.30 16.78 3.00
N ILE A 549 -11.89 17.87 3.67
CA ILE A 549 -12.37 18.23 5.02
C ILE A 549 -13.86 18.57 4.97
N LEU A 550 -14.31 19.28 3.92
CA LEU A 550 -15.71 19.63 3.73
C LEU A 550 -16.59 18.38 3.54
N GLU A 551 -16.13 17.44 2.71
CA GLU A 551 -16.79 16.16 2.47
C GLU A 551 -16.88 15.33 3.75
N ARG A 552 -15.81 15.33 4.54
CA ARG A 552 -15.77 14.67 5.84
C ARG A 552 -16.79 15.24 6.83
N PHE A 553 -16.87 16.55 6.95
CA PHE A 553 -17.85 17.22 7.81
C PHE A 553 -19.28 16.94 7.36
N ARG A 554 -19.52 16.91 6.04
CA ARG A 554 -20.82 16.51 5.47
C ARG A 554 -21.14 15.05 5.79
N ALA A 555 -20.16 14.16 5.78
CA ALA A 555 -20.34 12.76 6.17
C ALA A 555 -20.66 12.61 7.67
N VAL A 556 -19.97 13.36 8.54
CA VAL A 556 -20.30 13.44 9.98
C VAL A 556 -21.72 13.95 10.19
N GLU A 557 -22.11 15.04 9.52
CA GLU A 557 -23.48 15.55 9.57
C GLU A 557 -24.50 14.52 9.09
N ASN A 558 -24.22 13.82 7.98
CA ASN A 558 -25.12 12.81 7.44
C ASN A 558 -25.26 11.61 8.39
N MET A 559 -24.16 11.16 9.00
CA MET A 559 -24.17 10.10 10.02
C MET A 559 -25.05 10.50 11.20
N LEU A 560 -24.89 11.70 11.76
CA LEU A 560 -25.73 12.20 12.86
C LEU A 560 -27.22 12.35 12.50
N LYS A 561 -27.54 12.64 11.23
CA LYS A 561 -28.95 12.68 10.75
C LYS A 561 -29.57 11.30 10.70
N ARG A 562 -28.82 10.31 10.20
CA ARG A 562 -29.30 8.93 9.98
C ARG A 562 -29.29 8.11 11.26
N HIS A 563 -28.39 8.45 12.19
CA HIS A 563 -28.17 7.79 13.46
C HIS A 563 -28.28 8.79 14.63
N PRO A 564 -29.49 9.28 14.96
CA PRO A 564 -29.69 10.26 16.04
C PRO A 564 -29.18 9.78 17.40
N GLU A 565 -29.07 8.47 17.62
CA GLU A 565 -28.50 7.85 18.82
C GLU A 565 -27.02 8.18 19.04
N MET A 566 -26.31 8.65 18.01
CA MET A 566 -24.91 9.09 18.10
C MET A 566 -24.79 10.54 18.59
N ALA A 567 -25.87 11.33 18.55
CA ALA A 567 -25.87 12.69 19.07
C ALA A 567 -25.66 12.66 20.60
N GLY A 568 -24.69 13.46 21.09
CA GLY A 568 -24.29 13.46 22.49
C GLY A 568 -23.35 12.31 22.90
N ARG A 569 -23.11 11.32 22.02
CA ARG A 569 -22.24 10.15 22.29
C ARG A 569 -20.98 10.09 21.42
N PHE A 570 -20.92 10.92 20.38
CA PHE A 570 -19.80 10.98 19.43
C PHE A 570 -19.35 12.42 19.22
N THR A 571 -18.03 12.64 19.12
CA THR A 571 -17.45 13.92 18.70
C THR A 571 -16.36 13.67 17.67
N PHE A 572 -16.38 14.44 16.59
CA PHE A 572 -15.34 14.45 15.57
C PHE A 572 -14.34 15.59 15.83
N ILE A 573 -13.07 15.26 16.06
CA ILE A 573 -11.99 16.21 16.22
C ILE A 573 -11.29 16.40 14.88
N GLN A 574 -11.23 17.63 14.37
CA GLN A 574 -10.45 17.97 13.20
C GLN A 574 -9.24 18.80 13.61
N ILE A 575 -8.05 18.23 13.50
CA ILE A 575 -6.80 19.00 13.57
C ILE A 575 -6.51 19.49 12.15
N ALA A 576 -6.43 20.81 11.99
CA ALA A 576 -6.17 21.42 10.70
C ALA A 576 -5.08 22.48 10.82
N ALA A 577 -3.86 22.12 10.42
CA ALA A 577 -2.73 23.03 10.49
C ALA A 577 -2.84 24.10 9.38
N PRO A 578 -2.84 25.40 9.71
CA PRO A 578 -2.87 26.46 8.69
C PRO A 578 -1.68 26.33 7.72
N THR A 579 -1.93 26.55 6.44
CA THR A 579 -0.92 26.45 5.39
C THR A 579 -1.23 27.44 4.27
N ARG A 580 -0.19 28.05 3.69
CA ARG A 580 -0.30 28.89 2.47
C ARG A 580 -1.42 29.95 2.53
N SER A 581 -1.66 30.53 3.71
CA SER A 581 -2.76 31.47 3.98
C SER A 581 -2.69 32.79 3.20
N VAL A 582 -1.58 33.05 2.51
CA VAL A 582 -1.44 34.20 1.60
C VAL A 582 -2.28 34.01 0.33
N LEU A 583 -2.55 32.76 -0.07
CA LEU A 583 -3.29 32.43 -1.28
C LEU A 583 -4.81 32.56 -1.06
N GLU A 584 -5.51 33.14 -2.03
CA GLU A 584 -6.96 33.40 -1.95
C GLU A 584 -7.77 32.11 -1.80
N ASP A 585 -7.49 31.09 -2.63
CA ASP A 585 -8.19 29.80 -2.58
C ASP A 585 -8.06 29.11 -1.22
N TYR A 586 -6.91 29.25 -0.55
CA TYR A 586 -6.69 28.66 0.78
C TYR A 586 -7.45 29.41 1.88
N ARG A 587 -7.55 30.75 1.79
CA ARG A 587 -8.37 31.55 2.72
C ARG A 587 -9.85 31.23 2.55
N ALA A 588 -10.34 31.24 1.30
CA ALA A 588 -11.72 30.88 1.00
C ALA A 588 -12.06 29.46 1.49
N PHE A 589 -11.13 28.51 1.34
CA PHE A 589 -11.29 27.17 1.88
C PHE A 589 -11.31 27.13 3.42
N ASP A 590 -10.47 27.90 4.10
CA ASP A 590 -10.51 28.03 5.57
C ASP A 590 -11.86 28.56 6.07
N ASP A 591 -12.36 29.62 5.44
CA ASP A 591 -13.66 30.21 5.77
C ASP A 591 -14.79 29.17 5.58
N MET A 592 -14.81 28.48 4.44
CA MET A 592 -15.80 27.42 4.18
C MET A 592 -15.77 26.30 5.22
N VAL A 593 -14.57 25.87 5.67
CA VAL A 593 -14.42 24.82 6.69
C VAL A 593 -14.94 25.29 8.04
N ARG A 594 -14.62 26.52 8.45
CA ARG A 594 -15.08 27.12 9.71
C ARG A 594 -16.59 27.31 9.72
N ASP A 595 -17.15 27.85 8.65
CA ASP A 595 -18.60 28.06 8.52
C ASP A 595 -19.36 26.73 8.56
N LEU A 596 -18.84 25.72 7.87
CA LEU A 596 -19.45 24.39 7.85
C LEU A 596 -19.44 23.74 9.24
N ALA A 597 -18.32 23.84 9.97
CA ALA A 597 -18.22 23.34 11.34
C ALA A 597 -19.19 24.05 12.28
N THR A 598 -19.22 25.39 12.23
CA THR A 598 -20.13 26.21 13.05
C THR A 598 -21.59 25.84 12.81
N ARG A 599 -22.02 25.79 11.54
CA ARG A 599 -23.38 25.40 11.16
C ARG A 599 -23.76 24.00 11.65
N ILE A 600 -22.85 23.01 11.58
CA ILE A 600 -23.11 21.65 12.09
C ILE A 600 -23.22 21.69 13.61
N ASN A 601 -22.32 22.39 14.28
CA ASN A 601 -22.37 22.53 15.73
C ASN A 601 -23.67 23.20 16.19
N GLU A 602 -24.09 24.31 15.58
CA GLU A 602 -25.36 24.98 15.90
C GLU A 602 -26.58 24.06 15.75
N ARG A 603 -26.54 23.15 14.77
CA ARG A 603 -27.64 22.23 14.49
C ARG A 603 -27.78 21.10 15.50
N PHE A 604 -26.68 20.52 15.97
CA PHE A 604 -26.72 19.29 16.76
C PHE A 604 -26.28 19.47 18.22
N SER A 605 -25.55 20.52 18.57
CA SER A 605 -25.01 20.67 19.93
C SER A 605 -26.11 20.65 21.00
N THR A 606 -25.80 20.03 22.13
CA THR A 606 -26.68 20.00 23.31
C THR A 606 -25.86 20.35 24.55
N GLY A 607 -26.27 21.38 25.28
CA GLY A 607 -25.51 21.88 26.43
C GLY A 607 -24.09 22.29 26.03
N SER A 608 -23.08 21.67 26.65
CA SER A 608 -21.66 21.89 26.37
C SER A 608 -21.07 20.96 25.29
N TRP A 609 -21.82 19.95 24.82
CA TRP A 609 -21.33 19.01 23.81
C TRP A 609 -21.42 19.61 22.40
N GLN A 610 -20.35 19.45 21.62
CA GLN A 610 -20.28 19.80 20.21
C GLN A 610 -19.92 18.56 19.36
N PRO A 611 -20.59 18.36 18.20
CA PRO A 611 -20.28 17.25 17.31
C PRO A 611 -18.94 17.43 16.59
N ILE A 612 -18.49 18.66 16.29
CA ILE A 612 -17.22 18.94 15.60
C ILE A 612 -16.35 19.86 16.46
N CYS A 613 -15.17 19.37 16.85
CA CYS A 613 -14.12 20.16 17.48
C CYS A 613 -13.03 20.50 16.45
N LEU A 614 -13.11 21.69 15.85
CA LEU A 614 -12.10 22.18 14.90
C LEU A 614 -10.93 22.83 15.63
N LYS A 615 -9.75 22.23 15.51
CA LYS A 615 -8.48 22.73 16.05
C LYS A 615 -7.61 23.26 14.90
N ALA A 616 -7.86 24.51 14.52
CA ALA A 616 -7.18 25.19 13.42
C ALA A 616 -5.81 25.77 13.83
N LYS A 617 -4.91 24.95 14.36
CA LYS A 617 -3.55 25.34 14.77
C LYS A 617 -2.55 24.20 14.54
N HIS A 618 -1.27 24.56 14.44
CA HIS A 618 -0.19 23.59 14.45
C HIS A 618 -0.15 22.87 15.81
N HIS A 619 0.13 21.56 15.77
CA HIS A 619 0.37 20.72 16.93
C HIS A 619 1.64 19.94 16.67
N GLU A 620 2.45 19.79 17.70
CA GLU A 620 3.68 19.00 17.61
C GLU A 620 3.38 17.51 17.41
N PRO A 621 4.30 16.72 16.82
CA PRO A 621 4.07 15.31 16.56
C PRO A 621 3.61 14.50 17.79
N GLU A 622 4.13 14.78 19.00
CA GLU A 622 3.69 14.09 20.21
C GLU A 622 2.22 14.37 20.55
N GLU A 623 1.77 15.62 20.35
CA GLU A 623 0.38 16.01 20.58
C GLU A 623 -0.56 15.34 19.58
N VAL A 624 -0.20 15.32 18.29
CA VAL A 624 -0.99 14.63 17.25
C VAL A 624 -1.09 13.14 17.55
N ASN A 625 0.00 12.51 17.99
CA ASN A 625 0.01 11.10 18.34
C ASN A 625 -0.91 10.79 19.54
N ARG A 626 -0.98 11.68 20.53
CA ARG A 626 -1.96 11.56 21.63
C ARG A 626 -3.40 11.50 21.10
N TYR A 627 -3.73 12.29 20.07
CA TYR A 627 -5.05 12.23 19.42
C TYR A 627 -5.24 10.93 18.63
N TYR A 628 -4.23 10.44 17.90
CA TYR A 628 -4.32 9.14 17.23
C TYR A 628 -4.65 8.01 18.22
N ARG A 629 -3.93 7.96 19.35
CA ARG A 629 -4.14 6.96 20.43
C ARG A 629 -5.53 7.12 21.07
N ALA A 630 -6.02 8.35 21.22
CA ALA A 630 -7.31 8.60 21.84
C ALA A 630 -8.52 8.23 20.96
N SER A 631 -8.42 8.40 19.65
CA SER A 631 -9.54 8.29 18.72
C SER A 631 -10.03 6.86 18.50
N ASP A 632 -11.33 6.62 18.38
CA ASP A 632 -11.91 5.33 17.99
C ASP A 632 -11.90 5.15 16.47
N VAL A 633 -12.04 6.24 15.70
CA VAL A 633 -12.01 6.22 14.24
C VAL A 633 -11.13 7.34 13.71
N CYS A 634 -10.21 7.02 12.79
CA CYS A 634 -9.46 8.01 12.03
C CYS A 634 -9.98 8.07 10.59
N MET A 635 -10.33 9.27 10.13
CA MET A 635 -10.87 9.52 8.79
C MET A 635 -9.87 10.26 7.92
N VAL A 636 -9.37 9.58 6.90
CA VAL A 636 -8.47 10.12 5.88
C VAL A 636 -9.21 10.15 4.55
N THR A 637 -9.92 11.26 4.28
CA THR A 637 -10.87 11.38 3.17
C THR A 637 -10.37 12.28 2.03
N SER A 638 -9.06 12.28 1.76
CA SER A 638 -8.48 13.16 0.73
C SER A 638 -9.10 12.91 -0.65
N LEU A 639 -9.39 13.99 -1.37
CA LEU A 639 -9.96 13.96 -2.72
C LEU A 639 -8.93 13.46 -3.74
N HIS A 640 -7.66 13.77 -3.50
CA HIS A 640 -6.52 13.23 -4.24
C HIS A 640 -5.26 13.43 -3.39
N ASP A 641 -4.48 12.37 -3.16
CA ASP A 641 -3.27 12.44 -2.35
C ASP A 641 -2.22 11.44 -2.87
N GLY A 642 -0.96 11.87 -2.91
CA GLY A 642 0.14 11.03 -3.42
C GLY A 642 0.32 9.75 -2.60
N MET A 643 0.23 9.85 -1.28
CA MET A 643 0.32 8.72 -0.35
C MET A 643 -0.64 8.87 0.84
N ASN A 644 -0.50 9.96 1.60
CA ASN A 644 -1.09 10.18 2.92
C ASN A 644 -0.42 9.39 4.07
N LEU A 645 0.50 10.05 4.79
CA LEU A 645 1.20 9.45 5.93
C LEU A 645 0.40 9.43 7.22
N VAL A 646 -0.59 10.32 7.38
CA VAL A 646 -1.50 10.36 8.55
C VAL A 646 -2.19 9.02 8.75
N ALA A 647 -2.59 8.36 7.65
CA ALA A 647 -3.15 7.01 7.69
C ALA A 647 -2.19 5.99 8.33
N LYS A 648 -0.91 6.04 7.95
CA LYS A 648 0.14 5.14 8.45
C LYS A 648 0.54 5.48 9.90
N GLU A 649 0.59 6.77 10.24
CA GLU A 649 0.86 7.25 11.60
C GLU A 649 -0.24 6.80 12.58
N PHE A 650 -1.51 6.92 12.19
CA PHE A 650 -2.62 6.42 13.00
C PHE A 650 -2.49 4.91 13.25
N VAL A 651 -2.29 4.12 12.18
CA VAL A 651 -2.08 2.66 12.28
C VAL A 651 -0.92 2.33 13.23
N ALA A 652 0.19 3.05 13.12
CA ALA A 652 1.36 2.86 13.98
C ALA A 652 1.15 3.27 15.43
N ALA A 653 0.32 4.29 15.68
CA ALA A 653 0.01 4.75 17.03
C ALA A 653 -0.88 3.78 17.84
N ARG A 654 -1.66 2.90 17.17
CA ARG A 654 -2.59 1.96 17.80
C ARG A 654 -1.96 0.61 18.18
N ASP A 655 -1.06 0.65 19.16
CA ASP A 655 -0.41 -0.54 19.74
C ASP A 655 -1.35 -1.42 20.58
N ASP A 656 -2.54 -0.93 20.92
CA ASP A 656 -3.66 -1.72 21.46
C ASP A 656 -4.39 -2.55 20.39
N GLU A 657 -4.01 -2.39 19.13
CA GLU A 657 -4.63 -2.99 17.94
C GLU A 657 -6.12 -2.65 17.81
N GLN A 658 -6.61 -1.59 18.45
CA GLN A 658 -8.00 -1.16 18.32
C GLN A 658 -8.12 0.11 17.47
N GLY A 659 -9.35 0.52 17.19
CA GLY A 659 -9.68 1.63 16.33
C GLY A 659 -9.78 1.27 14.86
N VAL A 660 -10.44 2.14 14.10
CA VAL A 660 -10.76 1.89 12.69
C VAL A 660 -10.25 3.03 11.81
N LEU A 661 -9.59 2.69 10.71
CA LEU A 661 -9.19 3.63 9.67
C LEU A 661 -10.24 3.66 8.56
N VAL A 662 -10.82 4.82 8.31
CA VAL A 662 -11.63 5.11 7.10
C VAL A 662 -10.74 5.85 6.11
N LEU A 663 -10.54 5.29 4.92
CA LEU A 663 -9.51 5.74 3.99
C LEU A 663 -10.07 5.99 2.59
N SER A 664 -9.77 7.15 2.02
CA SER A 664 -10.14 7.48 0.64
C SER A 664 -9.38 6.61 -0.35
N ARG A 665 -10.10 6.06 -1.33
CA ARG A 665 -9.53 5.34 -2.47
C ARG A 665 -8.63 6.18 -3.37
N PHE A 666 -8.60 7.51 -3.19
CA PHE A 666 -7.78 8.45 -3.96
C PHE A 666 -6.48 8.82 -3.24
N THR A 667 -6.09 8.05 -2.23
CA THR A 667 -4.80 8.16 -1.55
C THR A 667 -3.89 7.02 -2.00
N GLY A 668 -2.58 7.28 -2.14
CA GLY A 668 -1.62 6.21 -2.39
C GLY A 668 -1.64 5.11 -1.32
N ALA A 669 -1.93 5.47 -0.06
CA ALA A 669 -1.99 4.52 1.06
C ALA A 669 -3.11 3.48 0.91
N ALA A 670 -4.17 3.76 0.14
CA ALA A 670 -5.23 2.79 -0.12
C ALA A 670 -4.76 1.57 -0.96
N HIS A 671 -3.62 1.70 -1.64
CA HIS A 671 -2.98 0.57 -2.35
C HIS A 671 -2.21 -0.37 -1.41
N GLU A 672 -1.96 0.03 -0.17
CA GLU A 672 -1.26 -0.80 0.82
C GLU A 672 -2.19 -1.19 1.98
N LEU A 673 -2.99 -0.26 2.49
CA LEU A 673 -3.84 -0.45 3.67
C LEU A 673 -5.22 -1.01 3.32
N HIS A 674 -5.26 -2.23 2.76
CA HIS A 674 -6.50 -2.86 2.26
C HIS A 674 -7.53 -3.17 3.35
N GLU A 675 -7.10 -3.33 4.60
CA GLU A 675 -8.00 -3.61 5.73
C GLU A 675 -8.70 -2.37 6.31
N ALA A 676 -8.35 -1.17 5.81
CA ALA A 676 -9.10 0.04 6.09
C ALA A 676 -10.50 -0.01 5.44
N LEU A 677 -11.44 0.75 5.99
CA LEU A 677 -12.73 0.97 5.34
C LEU A 677 -12.53 1.95 4.17
N ILE A 678 -12.35 1.39 2.96
CA ILE A 678 -12.12 2.17 1.75
C ILE A 678 -13.41 2.88 1.30
N VAL A 679 -13.34 4.20 1.14
CA VAL A 679 -14.48 5.04 0.74
C VAL A 679 -14.17 5.86 -0.51
N ASN A 680 -15.22 6.23 -1.24
CA ASN A 680 -15.17 7.34 -2.18
C ASN A 680 -15.61 8.62 -1.44
N PRO A 681 -14.72 9.60 -1.17
CA PRO A 681 -15.08 10.81 -0.43
C PRO A 681 -16.14 11.68 -1.12
N TYR A 682 -16.35 11.52 -2.43
CA TYR A 682 -17.43 12.19 -3.15
C TYR A 682 -18.81 11.57 -2.86
N HIS A 683 -18.86 10.35 -2.33
CA HIS A 683 -20.08 9.68 -1.92
C HIS A 683 -20.31 9.87 -0.41
N ILE A 684 -20.94 10.99 -0.05
CA ILE A 684 -21.15 11.39 1.35
C ILE A 684 -21.90 10.33 2.16
N GLU A 685 -22.96 9.73 1.60
CA GLU A 685 -23.74 8.69 2.30
C GLU A 685 -22.92 7.44 2.60
N GLN A 686 -22.20 6.89 1.62
CA GLN A 686 -21.25 5.79 1.82
C GLN A 686 -20.21 6.12 2.90
N THR A 687 -19.68 7.34 2.89
CA THR A 687 -18.68 7.76 3.88
C THR A 687 -19.28 7.86 5.27
N ALA A 688 -20.53 8.33 5.39
CA ALA A 688 -21.29 8.35 6.64
C ALA A 688 -21.61 6.93 7.15
N ASP A 689 -22.00 6.01 6.26
CA ASP A 689 -22.23 4.60 6.58
C ASP A 689 -20.94 3.90 7.04
N ALA A 690 -19.81 4.20 6.39
CA ALA A 690 -18.50 3.71 6.81
C ALA A 690 -18.09 4.25 8.17
N LEU A 691 -18.34 5.53 8.46
CA LEU A 691 -18.11 6.12 9.78
C LEU A 691 -18.96 5.46 10.85
N TYR A 692 -20.26 5.27 10.60
CA TYR A 692 -21.13 4.58 11.56
C TYR A 692 -20.68 3.14 11.80
N ARG A 693 -20.38 2.39 10.72
CA ARG A 693 -19.83 1.03 10.81
C ARG A 693 -18.54 0.98 11.62
N ALA A 694 -17.65 1.95 11.42
CA ALA A 694 -16.39 2.05 12.16
C ALA A 694 -16.63 2.24 13.66
N LEU A 695 -17.58 3.11 14.03
CA LEU A 695 -17.96 3.38 15.43
C LEU A 695 -18.67 2.21 16.10
N SER A 696 -19.38 1.38 15.33
CA SER A 696 -20.09 0.19 15.82
C SER A 696 -19.32 -1.12 15.61
N MET A 697 -18.06 -1.07 15.18
CA MET A 697 -17.27 -2.25 14.83
C MET A 697 -16.90 -3.06 16.08
N PRO A 698 -17.14 -4.38 16.14
CA PRO A 698 -16.71 -5.20 17.27
C PRO A 698 -15.17 -5.22 17.44
N ASP A 699 -14.70 -5.24 18.68
CA ASP A 699 -13.27 -5.23 19.03
C ASP A 699 -12.43 -6.29 18.30
N PHE A 700 -12.98 -7.48 18.07
CA PHE A 700 -12.25 -8.54 17.37
C PHE A 700 -11.98 -8.19 15.90
N GLU A 701 -12.95 -7.57 15.21
CA GLU A 701 -12.78 -7.12 13.82
C GLU A 701 -11.80 -5.94 13.75
N GLN A 702 -11.85 -5.01 14.73
CA GLN A 702 -10.89 -3.92 14.82
C GLN A 702 -9.45 -4.45 14.94
N ARG A 703 -9.23 -5.43 15.83
CA ARG A 703 -7.92 -6.06 16.06
C ARG A 703 -7.36 -6.76 14.84
N GLU A 704 -8.19 -7.54 14.16
CA GLU A 704 -7.78 -8.23 12.93
C GLU A 704 -7.29 -7.23 11.86
N ARG A 705 -8.11 -6.19 11.60
CA ARG A 705 -7.78 -5.15 10.61
C ARG A 705 -6.52 -4.37 11.01
N MET A 706 -6.45 -3.92 12.26
CA MET A 706 -5.36 -3.09 12.75
C MET A 706 -4.03 -3.85 12.79
N SER A 707 -4.04 -5.10 13.28
CA SER A 707 -2.83 -5.93 13.33
C SER A 707 -2.26 -6.18 11.93
N SER A 708 -3.12 -6.48 10.95
CA SER A 708 -2.72 -6.62 9.54
C SER A 708 -2.05 -5.35 8.99
N MET A 709 -2.70 -4.19 9.14
CA MET A 709 -2.14 -2.90 8.69
C MET A 709 -0.85 -2.54 9.42
N ARG A 710 -0.73 -2.81 10.71
CA ARG A 710 0.47 -2.54 11.51
C ARG A 710 1.66 -3.39 11.05
N ASN A 711 1.43 -4.67 10.78
CA ASN A 711 2.47 -5.55 10.23
C ASN A 711 2.98 -5.01 8.89
N LEU A 712 2.07 -4.56 8.02
CA LEU A 712 2.45 -3.93 6.75
C LEU A 712 3.28 -2.65 6.99
N VAL A 713 2.83 -1.71 7.83
CA VAL A 713 3.57 -0.46 8.07
C VAL A 713 4.95 -0.72 8.69
N ARG A 714 5.07 -1.73 9.56
CA ARG A 714 6.37 -2.17 10.12
C ARG A 714 7.32 -2.64 9.04
N ASP A 715 6.86 -3.53 8.17
CA ASP A 715 7.69 -4.21 7.19
C ASP A 715 8.00 -3.28 5.98
N PHE A 716 7.04 -2.42 5.64
CA PHE A 716 7.11 -1.40 4.59
C PHE A 716 7.36 -0.01 5.20
N ASN A 717 8.41 0.11 6.01
CA ASN A 717 8.79 1.36 6.66
C ASN A 717 9.64 2.28 5.77
N ILE A 718 9.97 3.46 6.28
CA ILE A 718 10.74 4.48 5.58
C ILE A 718 12.17 4.05 5.19
N TYR A 719 12.81 3.21 5.99
CA TYR A 719 14.15 2.71 5.70
C TYR A 719 14.13 1.76 4.50
N ARG A 720 13.06 0.97 4.36
CA ARG A 720 12.83 0.16 3.16
C ARG A 720 12.65 1.02 1.92
N TRP A 721 11.86 2.09 2.02
CA TRP A 721 11.64 3.03 0.90
C TRP A 721 12.97 3.61 0.39
N ALA A 722 13.81 4.14 1.28
CA ALA A 722 15.12 4.67 0.92
C ALA A 722 16.08 3.58 0.42
N GLY A 723 16.12 2.45 1.13
CA GLY A 723 16.99 1.31 0.81
C GLY A 723 16.77 0.75 -0.60
N ARG A 724 15.52 0.63 -1.04
CA ARG A 724 15.18 0.16 -2.39
C ARG A 724 15.70 1.11 -3.48
N MET A 725 15.49 2.41 -3.32
CA MET A 725 16.01 3.40 -4.28
C MET A 725 17.53 3.38 -4.34
N LEU A 726 18.21 3.26 -3.20
CA LEU A 726 19.67 3.19 -3.14
C LEU A 726 20.23 1.89 -3.73
N LEU A 727 19.55 0.75 -3.56
CA LEU A 727 19.90 -0.52 -4.20
C LEU A 727 19.82 -0.42 -5.72
N ASP A 728 18.73 0.13 -6.23
CA ASP A 728 18.55 0.28 -7.67
C ASP A 728 19.56 1.28 -8.25
N ALA A 729 19.84 2.37 -7.53
CA ALA A 729 20.87 3.33 -7.89
C ALA A 729 22.27 2.68 -7.96
N ALA A 730 22.63 1.87 -6.97
CA ALA A 730 23.89 1.14 -6.96
C ALA A 730 24.00 0.16 -8.14
N ARG A 731 22.91 -0.57 -8.46
CA ARG A 731 22.86 -1.48 -9.62
C ARG A 731 23.08 -0.75 -10.94
N ILE A 732 22.44 0.40 -11.14
CA ILE A 732 22.62 1.23 -12.34
C ILE A 732 24.08 1.69 -12.44
N ARG A 733 24.64 2.23 -11.36
CA ARG A 733 26.03 2.69 -11.31
C ARG A 733 27.04 1.58 -11.60
N GLN A 734 26.80 0.36 -11.13
CA GLN A 734 27.63 -0.82 -11.46
C GLN A 734 27.56 -1.17 -12.95
N ARG A 735 26.37 -1.16 -13.55
CA ARG A 735 26.19 -1.41 -14.99
C ARG A 735 26.91 -0.37 -15.85
N GLU A 736 26.82 0.91 -15.50
CA GLU A 736 27.51 1.99 -16.21
C GLU A 736 29.05 1.85 -16.11
N LYS A 737 29.57 1.53 -14.91
CA LYS A 737 31.01 1.26 -14.72
C LYS A 737 31.49 0.08 -15.56
N LEU A 738 30.70 -0.99 -15.66
CA LEU A 738 31.03 -2.15 -16.50
C LEU A 738 31.01 -1.80 -17.99
N ALA A 739 29.98 -1.08 -18.46
CA ALA A 739 29.88 -0.64 -19.85
C ALA A 739 31.06 0.26 -20.25
N MET A 740 31.47 1.20 -19.39
CA MET A 740 32.64 2.05 -19.62
C MET A 740 33.94 1.25 -19.71
N ARG A 741 34.12 0.23 -18.87
CA ARG A 741 35.31 -0.64 -18.90
C ARG A 741 35.40 -1.43 -20.21
N ILE A 742 34.28 -2.00 -20.67
CA ILE A 742 34.21 -2.77 -21.91
C ILE A 742 34.58 -1.89 -23.12
N ASN A 743 34.04 -0.67 -23.17
CA ASN A 743 34.32 0.29 -24.24
C ASN A 743 35.75 0.88 -24.22
N HIS A 744 36.49 0.80 -23.10
CA HIS A 744 37.92 1.20 -23.05
C HIS A 744 38.88 0.05 -23.39
N SER A 745 38.39 -1.20 -23.36
CA SER A 745 39.16 -2.40 -23.72
C SER A 745 38.97 -2.84 -25.18
N SER A 746 38.19 -2.09 -25.96
CA SER A 746 37.99 -2.23 -27.41
C SER A 746 38.59 -1.01 -28.09
#